data_AF-A0A3L7UND0-F1
#
_entry.id   AF-A0A3L7UND0-F1
#
_cell.length_a   1.000
_cell.length_b   1.000
_cell.length_c   1.000
_cell.angle_alpha   90.00
_cell.angle_beta   90.00
_cell.angle_gamma   90.00
#
_symmetry.space_group_name_H-M   'P 1'
#
loop_
_entity.id
_entity.type
_entity.pdbx_description
1 polymer ?
#
loop_
_entity_poly.entity_id
_entity_poly.type
_entity_poly.pdbx_seq_one_letter_code
_entity_poly.pdbx_strand_id
1 'polypeptide(L)'
;MSHFGPRRRQHLSRQSSLGVLEALELRLLLSVNSVNTHPLVSGPREAMVPIVLGSSTPSSSQNVLPSIEIRERSATVSVVPSTGNLSVYRYEWKVVETPTGGAVSFAKNATNTAKVNTLSFSCAGTYLVRVTVQNTGTVLSSDTLQFNVVQTFAKIGVKTGGGQTVTGSGLIVRSTSQQLSAIALDQFGAPLVEQVSCSWTVAKNPVGGQATLNSSGNTADFTFNKAGTYAVNATSGRLVFNLKMTVEQDAKRLTLTPGSLVITFGTPRQILAQTVDQFGLPLFTQPTVTWNATGGTISTKGIFTTGNQAGSFSIGARTATLTETMSVEVTAPVAPPGLTDPALADLVNTFYADQKIDRAEMMQILRSGGNDGTVNATELTDLRFLVSATTPFSIPGYVRELASDVVGTNLANRMFQGKTAGNLSAGSSATLLNNLVDKWFLGADEPQIGNASLTYQTTIGNLFNGSPSRRDARQGRLGDCYFIAAVAAIADNSPNSVRDIFTDNGDGTYTVRFCYGVGAGTSKVDYVTVNRRLPAYANGTLGLSGYGQSISSTATTLWIALAEKAYAQWNETGNEGRDGTNRYSAIEGGWMSNVNAQILGHNSTDRSFLNSSKLTLVNALTAHEAVTVGTRANASTGGLYGQHAYLVTEYNSSTDTFTLHNPWGVLHPTPLTWTQLQANCSSFVTTNATGLTTASLPHAASLPRTSKIAPVADRTQAIPTMRTNQIQSGRLTHRAVDDVSDSELNVSSQTHAAAAPALNARMQELPKTNSGFDLMNLEPDPGPEQTSELLPAELLDLTFLDLFVLAKSGSTTHEAMSKMHGC
;
A
#
# COMPACT_ATOMS: atom_id res chain seq x y z
N MET A 1 -12.11 -15.90 47.17
CA MET A 1 -11.83 -17.15 47.91
C MET A 1 -10.49 -17.02 48.62
N SER A 2 -10.19 -17.91 49.57
CA SER A 2 -9.34 -17.60 50.75
C SER A 2 -8.26 -18.64 51.06
N HIS A 3 -7.37 -18.29 52.01
CA HIS A 3 -6.43 -19.14 52.79
C HIS A 3 -5.02 -19.46 52.20
N PHE A 4 -4.03 -19.90 53.00
CA PHE A 4 -3.43 -19.33 54.25
C PHE A 4 -2.16 -20.13 54.69
N GLY A 5 -0.96 -19.53 54.66
CA GLY A 5 0.25 -19.95 55.42
C GLY A 5 0.94 -21.31 55.09
N PRO A 6 1.96 -21.76 55.86
CA PRO A 6 2.62 -21.08 57.01
C PRO A 6 4.18 -21.26 57.20
N ARG A 7 4.85 -20.22 57.78
CA ARG A 7 5.96 -20.29 58.83
C ARG A 7 7.35 -20.90 58.44
N ARG A 8 8.52 -20.54 59.03
CA ARG A 8 8.94 -19.65 60.16
C ARG A 8 10.49 -19.36 60.17
N ARG A 9 10.91 -18.12 60.53
CA ARG A 9 12.15 -17.69 61.29
C ARG A 9 13.57 -18.00 60.73
N GLN A 10 14.64 -17.22 60.97
CA GLN A 10 14.89 -15.99 61.79
C GLN A 10 16.17 -15.21 61.35
N HIS A 11 16.20 -13.88 61.57
CA HIS A 11 17.37 -12.95 61.77
C HIS A 11 18.63 -13.06 60.86
N LEU A 12 19.20 -12.00 60.25
CA LEU A 12 19.10 -10.53 60.35
C LEU A 12 19.07 -9.92 58.90
N SER A 13 19.10 -8.62 58.59
CA SER A 13 19.32 -7.39 59.39
C SER A 13 18.34 -6.25 59.04
N ARG A 14 18.69 -5.32 58.14
CA ARG A 14 17.86 -4.19 57.65
C ARG A 14 18.31 -3.73 56.25
N GLN A 15 17.40 -3.74 55.26
CA GLN A 15 17.22 -2.68 54.22
C GLN A 15 16.13 -3.07 53.20
N SER A 16 15.11 -2.20 53.03
CA SER A 16 14.03 -2.11 52.00
C SER A 16 12.77 -1.53 52.71
N SER A 17 12.26 -0.33 52.45
CA SER A 17 11.76 0.37 51.24
C SER A 17 10.23 0.34 51.14
N LEU A 18 9.57 1.48 51.35
CA LEU A 18 8.46 2.02 50.53
C LEU A 18 8.06 3.40 51.10
N GLY A 19 7.74 4.38 50.24
CA GLY A 19 7.24 5.70 50.69
C GLY A 19 7.73 6.86 49.83
N VAL A 20 7.02 7.10 48.72
CA VAL A 20 7.27 8.09 47.66
C VAL A 20 7.52 9.53 48.16
N LEU A 21 8.47 10.18 47.47
CA LEU A 21 8.88 11.59 47.46
C LEU A 21 7.83 12.65 47.84
N GLU A 22 8.20 13.58 48.73
CA GLU A 22 8.29 15.03 48.41
C GLU A 22 8.99 15.85 49.53
N ALA A 23 9.26 17.14 49.25
CA ALA A 23 9.80 18.19 50.13
C ALA A 23 11.30 18.15 50.51
N LEU A 24 12.17 18.47 49.54
CA LEU A 24 13.59 18.79 49.80
C LEU A 24 13.83 20.30 50.06
N GLU A 25 14.32 20.56 51.26
CA GLU A 25 15.32 21.56 51.68
C GLU A 25 15.11 23.09 51.58
N LEU A 26 15.54 23.73 52.67
CA LEU A 26 15.56 25.16 52.92
C LEU A 26 16.96 25.76 52.73
N ARG A 27 16.96 27.01 52.24
CA ARG A 27 17.89 28.12 52.56
C ARG A 27 19.30 28.17 51.94
N LEU A 28 19.41 29.13 51.02
CA LEU A 28 20.63 29.89 50.69
C LEU A 28 21.30 30.54 51.91
N LEU A 29 22.60 30.78 51.77
CA LEU A 29 23.38 31.75 52.57
C LEU A 29 23.58 33.07 51.79
N LEU A 30 23.49 34.17 52.55
CA LEU A 30 24.19 35.46 52.39
C LEU A 30 24.18 36.19 51.02
N SER A 31 23.51 37.34 51.00
CA SER A 31 24.22 38.61 50.76
C SER A 31 23.66 39.72 51.66
N VAL A 32 24.53 40.60 52.15
CA VAL A 32 24.21 41.67 53.10
C VAL A 32 24.42 43.01 52.42
N ASN A 33 23.37 43.84 52.33
CA ASN A 33 23.37 45.28 52.63
C ASN A 33 22.12 45.99 52.11
N SER A 34 21.29 46.50 53.01
CA SER A 34 21.00 47.93 53.10
C SER A 34 20.27 48.23 54.40
N VAL A 35 20.74 49.25 55.11
CA VAL A 35 20.11 49.76 56.32
C VAL A 35 18.93 50.63 55.93
N ASN A 36 17.76 50.42 56.55
CA ASN A 36 16.89 51.52 56.91
C ASN A 36 16.04 51.16 58.13
N THR A 37 16.19 51.97 59.17
CA THR A 37 15.36 51.99 60.37
C THR A 37 13.94 52.45 60.02
N HIS A 38 12.90 51.84 60.60
CA HIS A 38 11.67 52.48 61.13
C HIS A 38 10.70 51.42 61.69
N PRO A 39 9.70 51.79 62.52
CA PRO A 39 9.46 51.08 63.77
C PRO A 39 8.57 49.83 63.68
N LEU A 40 8.75 48.95 64.68
CA LEU A 40 7.87 47.84 64.99
C LEU A 40 6.45 48.34 65.32
N VAL A 41 5.51 48.17 64.39
CA VAL A 41 4.08 48.28 64.69
C VAL A 41 3.66 47.01 65.42
N SER A 42 3.24 47.15 66.67
CA SER A 42 2.73 46.05 67.50
C SER A 42 1.45 45.45 66.92
N GLY A 43 1.21 44.16 67.18
CA GLY A 43 -0.07 43.50 66.87
C GLY A 43 -1.28 44.16 67.55
N PRO A 44 -2.51 43.70 67.24
CA PRO A 44 -3.74 44.43 67.51
C PRO A 44 -3.93 44.67 69.01
N ARG A 45 -3.66 45.90 69.44
CA ARG A 45 -4.17 46.41 70.71
C ARG A 45 -5.61 46.83 70.44
N GLU A 46 -6.56 46.16 71.06
CA GLU A 46 -7.90 46.72 71.20
C GLU A 46 -7.75 48.08 71.90
N ALA A 47 -8.03 49.16 71.17
CA ALA A 47 -7.96 50.51 71.69
C ALA A 47 -9.15 50.72 72.65
N MET A 48 -8.98 50.33 73.92
CA MET A 48 -9.94 50.64 74.96
C MET A 48 -9.84 52.13 75.28
N VAL A 49 -10.79 52.91 74.77
CA VAL A 49 -10.84 54.37 75.01
C VAL A 49 -11.66 54.64 76.27
N PRO A 50 -11.05 55.14 77.37
CA PRO A 50 -11.77 55.56 78.56
C PRO A 50 -12.34 56.96 78.37
N ILE A 51 -13.63 57.14 78.66
CA ILE A 51 -14.34 58.41 78.57
C ILE A 51 -14.98 58.70 79.93
N VAL A 52 -14.66 59.85 80.51
CA VAL A 52 -15.25 60.33 81.78
C VAL A 52 -16.39 61.28 81.45
N LEU A 53 -17.59 61.00 81.94
CA LEU A 53 -18.75 61.90 81.77
C LEU A 53 -18.85 62.83 82.97
N GLY A 54 -18.82 64.14 82.71
CA GLY A 54 -18.92 65.19 83.72
C GLY A 54 -20.37 65.59 83.99
N SER A 55 -20.75 65.69 85.25
CA SER A 55 -22.09 66.13 85.65
C SER A 55 -22.31 67.63 85.36
N SER A 56 -22.97 67.95 84.26
CA SER A 56 -23.52 69.29 84.01
C SER A 56 -24.91 69.23 83.38
N THR A 57 -25.79 70.12 83.83
CA THR A 57 -27.12 70.35 83.25
C THR A 57 -27.01 70.74 81.76
N PRO A 58 -28.01 70.42 80.92
CA PRO A 58 -27.93 70.66 79.48
C PRO A 58 -27.79 72.15 79.17
N SER A 59 -26.58 72.58 78.76
CA SER A 59 -26.30 73.94 78.31
C SER A 59 -25.98 73.94 76.81
N SER A 60 -26.51 74.94 76.11
CA SER A 60 -26.61 74.98 74.65
C SER A 60 -25.39 75.60 73.97
N SER A 61 -24.18 75.21 74.37
CA SER A 61 -22.92 75.64 73.72
C SER A 61 -22.05 74.43 73.42
N GLN A 62 -21.73 74.22 72.13
CA GLN A 62 -20.95 73.08 71.65
C GLN A 62 -19.56 73.05 72.28
N ASN A 63 -19.41 72.25 73.33
CA ASN A 63 -18.10 71.82 73.82
C ASN A 63 -17.53 70.84 72.78
N VAL A 64 -16.27 71.04 72.36
CA VAL A 64 -15.64 70.16 71.35
C VAL A 64 -15.35 68.80 72.00
N LEU A 65 -16.21 67.82 71.73
CA LEU A 65 -16.07 66.45 72.22
C LEU A 65 -14.94 65.73 71.46
N PRO A 66 -14.20 64.81 72.11
CA PRO A 66 -13.07 64.13 71.48
C PRO A 66 -13.51 63.25 70.32
N SER A 67 -12.99 63.53 69.12
CA SER A 67 -13.15 62.67 67.95
C SER A 67 -12.28 61.41 68.10
N ILE A 68 -12.90 60.24 67.91
CA ILE A 68 -12.21 58.95 68.06
C ILE A 68 -11.94 58.38 66.67
N GLU A 69 -10.67 58.28 66.29
CA GLU A 69 -10.24 57.71 65.02
C GLU A 69 -10.18 56.17 65.10
N ILE A 70 -10.92 55.49 64.22
CA ILE A 70 -11.00 54.02 64.16
C ILE A 70 -10.45 53.53 62.82
N ARG A 71 -9.43 52.68 62.86
CA ARG A 71 -8.80 52.05 61.67
C ARG A 71 -9.24 50.60 61.44
N GLU A 72 -9.81 49.98 62.46
CA GLU A 72 -10.35 48.62 62.43
C GLU A 72 -11.84 48.61 62.01
N ARG A 73 -12.46 47.42 62.03
CA ARG A 73 -13.92 47.28 61.85
C ARG A 73 -14.75 47.60 63.11
N SER A 74 -14.10 47.73 64.26
CA SER A 74 -14.76 47.86 65.56
C SER A 74 -13.92 48.62 66.58
N ALA A 75 -14.58 49.17 67.60
CA ALA A 75 -13.96 49.93 68.69
C ALA A 75 -14.57 49.52 70.04
N THR A 76 -13.75 49.35 71.08
CA THR A 76 -14.24 49.09 72.45
C THR A 76 -14.11 50.36 73.30
N VAL A 77 -15.25 50.85 73.80
CA VAL A 77 -15.35 52.12 74.53
C VAL A 77 -15.76 51.86 75.97
N SER A 78 -15.09 52.51 76.91
CA SER A 78 -15.38 52.44 78.34
C SER A 78 -15.89 53.80 78.82
N VAL A 79 -17.06 53.83 79.46
CA VAL A 79 -17.73 55.03 79.96
C VAL A 79 -17.74 54.99 81.48
N VAL A 80 -17.14 55.99 82.11
CA VAL A 80 -16.98 56.11 83.57
C VAL A 80 -17.68 57.38 84.07
N PRO A 81 -18.70 57.28 84.94
CA PRO A 81 -19.33 58.45 85.55
C PRO A 81 -18.49 58.98 86.72
N SER A 82 -18.52 60.29 86.96
CA SER A 82 -17.66 60.94 87.95
C SER A 82 -18.04 60.68 89.42
N THR A 83 -19.30 60.40 89.75
CA THR A 83 -19.78 60.08 91.11
C THR A 83 -21.04 59.18 91.09
N GLY A 84 -21.31 58.48 92.21
CA GLY A 84 -22.58 57.76 92.47
C GLY A 84 -22.48 56.24 92.68
N ASN A 85 -23.59 55.58 93.05
CA ASN A 85 -23.64 54.13 93.21
C ASN A 85 -23.71 53.45 91.83
N LEU A 86 -22.54 53.00 91.37
CA LEU A 86 -22.31 52.49 90.02
C LEU A 86 -23.09 51.21 89.64
N SER A 87 -23.73 50.53 90.60
CA SER A 87 -24.40 49.24 90.37
C SER A 87 -25.78 49.35 89.72
N VAL A 88 -26.49 50.46 89.91
CA VAL A 88 -27.89 50.65 89.45
C VAL A 88 -28.02 51.33 88.09
N TYR A 89 -26.93 51.88 87.54
CA TYR A 89 -26.96 52.62 86.28
C TYR A 89 -27.09 51.70 85.06
N ARG A 90 -27.80 52.16 84.03
CA ARG A 90 -27.90 51.54 82.70
C ARG A 90 -27.31 52.47 81.65
N TYR A 91 -26.61 51.90 80.67
CA TYR A 91 -25.95 52.62 79.59
C TYR A 91 -26.66 52.26 78.29
N GLU A 92 -27.39 53.22 77.73
CA GLU A 92 -28.12 53.08 76.48
C GLU A 92 -27.36 53.75 75.34
N TRP A 93 -26.94 52.96 74.36
CA TRP A 93 -26.24 53.37 73.15
C TRP A 93 -27.24 53.47 72.00
N LYS A 94 -27.25 54.61 71.32
CA LYS A 94 -28.14 54.88 70.19
C LYS A 94 -27.41 55.61 69.07
N VAL A 95 -27.65 55.15 67.84
CA VAL A 95 -27.14 55.82 66.63
C VAL A 95 -27.84 57.17 66.48
N VAL A 96 -27.08 58.23 66.23
CA VAL A 96 -27.57 59.57 65.90
C VAL A 96 -27.44 59.81 64.40
N GLU A 97 -26.28 59.51 63.83
CA GLU A 97 -25.98 59.70 62.41
C GLU A 97 -24.98 58.65 61.93
N THR A 98 -25.09 58.26 60.66
CA THR A 98 -24.21 57.29 59.97
C THR A 98 -23.79 57.86 58.62
N PRO A 99 -22.63 57.47 58.07
CA PRO A 99 -22.32 57.74 56.67
C PRO A 99 -23.34 57.02 55.76
N THR A 100 -23.48 57.46 54.51
CA THR A 100 -24.42 56.88 53.54
C THR A 100 -24.18 55.39 53.34
N GLY A 101 -25.18 54.55 53.64
CA GLY A 101 -25.06 53.08 53.58
C GLY A 101 -24.31 52.45 54.76
N GLY A 102 -23.87 53.25 55.72
CA GLY A 102 -23.23 52.79 56.96
C GLY A 102 -24.24 52.36 58.02
N ALA A 103 -23.83 51.41 58.85
CA ALA A 103 -24.52 50.94 60.03
C ALA A 103 -23.51 50.71 61.16
N VAL A 104 -23.96 50.86 62.41
CA VAL A 104 -23.19 50.53 63.60
C VAL A 104 -24.03 49.65 64.53
N SER A 105 -23.44 48.57 65.04
CA SER A 105 -24.07 47.65 65.99
C SER A 105 -23.35 47.66 67.33
N PHE A 106 -24.11 47.51 68.41
CA PHE A 106 -23.61 47.54 69.79
C PHE A 106 -23.60 46.13 70.39
N ALA A 107 -22.46 45.68 70.93
CA ALA A 107 -22.35 44.36 71.56
C ALA A 107 -23.21 44.22 72.84
N LYS A 108 -23.51 45.31 73.53
CA LYS A 108 -24.35 45.40 74.73
C LYS A 108 -25.20 46.67 74.65
N ASN A 109 -26.40 46.67 75.23
CA ASN A 109 -27.22 47.88 75.32
C ASN A 109 -28.18 47.86 76.52
N ALA A 110 -28.54 49.03 77.05
CA ALA A 110 -29.51 49.25 78.14
C ALA A 110 -29.24 48.47 79.45
N THR A 111 -28.00 48.07 79.70
CA THR A 111 -27.55 47.36 80.93
C THR A 111 -26.44 48.13 81.63
N ASN A 112 -26.10 47.73 82.87
CA ASN A 112 -24.89 48.23 83.53
C ASN A 112 -23.61 47.77 82.83
N THR A 113 -23.62 46.56 82.25
CA THR A 113 -22.45 45.97 81.56
C THR A 113 -22.12 46.67 80.24
N ALA A 114 -23.07 47.43 79.67
CA ALA A 114 -22.86 48.29 78.51
C ALA A 114 -22.02 49.56 78.81
N LYS A 115 -21.55 49.75 80.06
CA LYS A 115 -20.49 50.72 80.39
C LYS A 115 -19.16 50.44 79.70
N VAL A 116 -18.90 49.17 79.34
CA VAL A 116 -17.82 48.79 78.42
C VAL A 116 -18.45 48.07 77.24
N ASN A 117 -18.45 48.72 76.08
CA ASN A 117 -19.19 48.28 74.90
C ASN A 117 -18.30 48.23 73.66
N THR A 118 -18.55 47.26 72.78
CA THR A 118 -17.86 47.16 71.49
C THR A 118 -18.84 47.58 70.40
N LEU A 119 -18.45 48.60 69.63
CA LEU A 119 -19.15 49.12 68.48
C LEU A 119 -18.54 48.47 67.24
N SER A 120 -19.36 47.90 66.36
CA SER A 120 -18.91 47.36 65.07
C SER A 120 -19.54 48.17 63.93
N PHE A 121 -18.72 48.60 62.97
CA PHE A 121 -19.10 49.47 61.85
C PHE A 121 -19.18 48.67 60.55
N SER A 122 -20.02 49.08 59.59
CA SER A 122 -20.14 48.39 58.29
C SER A 122 -19.34 49.01 57.15
N CYS A 123 -18.96 50.28 57.24
CA CYS A 123 -18.11 50.99 56.27
C CYS A 123 -17.30 52.11 56.92
N ALA A 124 -16.35 52.68 56.18
CA ALA A 124 -15.66 53.91 56.57
C ALA A 124 -16.60 55.13 56.54
N GLY A 125 -16.22 56.18 57.26
CA GLY A 125 -16.99 57.42 57.40
C GLY A 125 -17.20 57.86 58.86
N THR A 126 -17.91 58.96 59.05
CA THR A 126 -18.18 59.55 60.37
C THR A 126 -19.50 59.04 60.93
N TYR A 127 -19.46 58.48 62.14
CA TYR A 127 -20.63 58.01 62.88
C TYR A 127 -20.81 58.87 64.14
N LEU A 128 -22.03 59.34 64.38
CA LEU A 128 -22.41 59.98 65.64
C LEU A 128 -23.22 58.98 66.47
N VAL A 129 -22.76 58.69 67.68
CA VAL A 129 -23.40 57.73 68.59
C VAL A 129 -23.59 58.37 69.95
N ARG A 130 -24.84 58.38 70.43
CA ARG A 130 -25.19 58.88 71.75
C ARG A 130 -25.11 57.76 72.78
N VAL A 131 -24.45 58.02 73.89
CA VAL A 131 -24.53 57.21 75.11
C VAL A 131 -25.34 57.96 76.16
N THR A 132 -26.38 57.32 76.66
CA THR A 132 -27.29 57.85 77.69
C THR A 132 -27.11 57.03 78.95
N VAL A 133 -26.73 57.67 80.05
CA VAL A 133 -26.63 57.03 81.37
C VAL A 133 -27.93 57.29 82.12
N GLN A 134 -28.59 56.23 82.57
CA GLN A 134 -29.89 56.29 83.26
C GLN A 134 -29.83 55.61 84.62
N ASN A 135 -30.62 56.10 85.58
CA ASN A 135 -30.96 55.41 86.82
C ASN A 135 -32.48 55.28 86.93
N THR A 136 -32.99 54.06 87.06
CA THR A 136 -34.43 53.76 87.19
C THR A 136 -35.35 54.51 86.20
N GLY A 137 -34.91 54.68 84.96
CA GLY A 137 -35.64 55.37 83.88
C GLY A 137 -35.37 56.88 83.76
N THR A 138 -34.72 57.49 84.75
CA THR A 138 -34.31 58.90 84.71
C THR A 138 -32.95 59.05 84.03
N VAL A 139 -32.85 59.91 83.01
CA VAL A 139 -31.58 60.25 82.36
C VAL A 139 -30.71 61.08 83.31
N LEU A 140 -29.49 60.63 83.55
CA LEU A 140 -28.48 61.29 84.39
C LEU A 140 -27.46 62.09 83.58
N SER A 141 -26.99 61.53 82.46
CA SER A 141 -26.18 62.22 81.45
C SER A 141 -26.48 61.66 80.05
N SER A 142 -26.21 62.45 79.02
CA SER A 142 -26.39 62.07 77.63
C SER A 142 -25.35 62.78 76.77
N ASP A 143 -24.37 62.03 76.27
CA ASP A 143 -23.25 62.56 75.50
C ASP A 143 -23.21 61.92 74.11
N THR A 144 -22.86 62.71 73.08
CA THR A 144 -22.80 62.24 71.69
C THR A 144 -21.35 62.16 71.22
N LEU A 145 -20.86 60.95 71.00
CA LEU A 145 -19.50 60.65 70.61
C LEU A 145 -19.38 60.57 69.08
N GLN A 146 -18.30 61.12 68.54
CA GLN A 146 -17.97 61.06 67.12
C GLN A 146 -16.89 60.00 66.87
N PHE A 147 -17.22 59.00 66.05
CA PHE A 147 -16.30 57.98 65.58
C PHE A 147 -15.98 58.22 64.11
N ASN A 148 -14.72 58.52 63.80
CA ASN A 148 -14.24 58.69 62.44
C ASN A 148 -13.58 57.37 62.00
N VAL A 149 -14.32 56.55 61.25
CA VAL A 149 -13.82 55.28 60.73
C VAL A 149 -13.05 55.56 59.44
N VAL A 150 -11.73 55.47 59.48
CA VAL A 150 -10.83 55.80 58.37
C VAL A 150 -10.61 54.56 57.49
N GLN A 151 -10.63 54.71 56.17
CA GLN A 151 -10.26 53.63 55.26
C GLN A 151 -8.83 53.17 55.52
N THR A 152 -8.66 51.90 55.86
CA THR A 152 -7.35 51.28 56.09
C THR A 152 -7.13 50.20 55.05
N PHE A 153 -6.04 50.31 54.27
CA PHE A 153 -5.71 49.34 53.23
C PHE A 153 -5.51 47.94 53.83
N ALA A 154 -6.42 47.02 53.51
CA ALA A 154 -6.49 45.70 54.12
C ALA A 154 -6.41 44.56 53.10
N LYS A 155 -6.75 44.80 51.83
CA LYS A 155 -6.81 43.76 50.80
C LYS A 155 -6.53 44.31 49.40
N ILE A 156 -5.86 43.52 48.57
CA ILE A 156 -5.77 43.76 47.13
C ILE A 156 -6.93 43.02 46.45
N GLY A 157 -7.71 43.73 45.65
CA GLY A 157 -8.62 43.17 44.65
C GLY A 157 -8.00 43.23 43.26
N VAL A 158 -8.43 42.34 42.37
CA VAL A 158 -8.01 42.34 40.96
C VAL A 158 -9.24 42.35 40.06
N LYS A 159 -9.20 43.13 38.98
CA LYS A 159 -10.17 43.08 37.88
C LYS A 159 -9.49 42.74 36.57
N THR A 160 -10.22 42.15 35.63
CA THR A 160 -9.79 42.06 34.22
C THR A 160 -9.97 43.41 33.51
N GLY A 161 -9.34 43.60 32.34
CA GLY A 161 -9.57 44.79 31.50
C GLY A 161 -11.05 45.02 31.09
N GLY A 162 -11.88 43.96 31.12
CA GLY A 162 -13.34 44.06 30.95
C GLY A 162 -14.12 44.43 32.22
N GLY A 163 -13.45 44.80 33.31
CA GLY A 163 -14.06 45.20 34.58
C GLY A 163 -14.53 44.07 35.48
N GLN A 164 -14.40 42.80 35.08
CA GLN A 164 -14.82 41.65 35.88
C GLN A 164 -13.90 41.47 37.10
N THR A 165 -14.47 41.41 38.30
CA THR A 165 -13.74 41.10 39.54
C THR A 165 -13.23 39.66 39.50
N VAL A 166 -11.92 39.48 39.68
CA VAL A 166 -11.27 38.18 39.75
C VAL A 166 -11.31 37.67 41.18
N THR A 167 -11.89 36.49 41.37
CA THR A 167 -11.98 35.79 42.66
C THR A 167 -10.95 34.66 42.73
N GLY A 168 -10.69 34.13 43.94
CA GLY A 168 -9.60 33.18 44.20
C GLY A 168 -9.69 31.81 43.50
N SER A 169 -10.77 31.55 42.75
CA SER A 169 -10.96 30.36 41.92
C SER A 169 -10.12 30.33 40.63
N GLY A 170 -9.46 31.43 40.27
CA GLY A 170 -8.62 31.54 39.07
C GLY A 170 -9.34 32.07 37.84
N LEU A 171 -8.58 32.30 36.76
CA LEU A 171 -9.06 32.92 35.53
C LEU A 171 -8.73 32.05 34.31
N ILE A 172 -9.70 31.81 33.42
CA ILE A 172 -9.48 31.11 32.14
C ILE A 172 -9.23 32.15 31.04
N VAL A 173 -8.23 31.90 30.19
CA VAL A 173 -7.81 32.78 29.10
C VAL A 173 -7.78 31.98 27.78
N ARG A 174 -8.39 32.53 26.72
CA ARG A 174 -8.40 31.92 25.36
C ARG A 174 -7.74 32.80 24.29
N SER A 175 -7.23 33.96 24.70
CA SER A 175 -6.44 34.90 23.91
C SER A 175 -4.94 34.64 24.09
N THR A 176 -4.12 35.37 23.33
CA THR A 176 -2.66 35.42 23.52
C THR A 176 -2.23 36.37 24.64
N SER A 177 -3.13 37.22 25.15
CA SER A 177 -2.86 38.16 26.25
C SER A 177 -4.04 38.35 27.19
N GLN A 178 -3.77 38.83 28.40
CA GLN A 178 -4.75 39.17 29.42
C GLN A 178 -4.32 40.42 30.20
N GLN A 179 -5.14 41.47 30.15
CA GLN A 179 -4.98 42.65 31.00
C GLN A 179 -5.64 42.46 32.36
N LEU A 180 -4.95 42.86 33.42
CA LEU A 180 -5.41 42.89 34.80
C LEU A 180 -5.17 44.27 35.43
N SER A 181 -6.00 44.67 36.40
CA SER A 181 -5.82 45.90 37.17
C SER A 181 -6.02 45.63 38.66
N ALA A 182 -5.09 46.08 39.48
CA ALA A 182 -5.11 45.95 40.94
C ALA A 182 -5.84 47.13 41.59
N ILE A 183 -6.69 46.83 42.56
CA ILE A 183 -7.46 47.82 43.32
C ILE A 183 -7.16 47.63 44.79
N ALA A 184 -6.70 48.68 45.45
CA ALA A 184 -6.55 48.73 46.89
C ALA A 184 -7.94 48.80 47.54
N LEU A 185 -8.25 47.83 48.40
CA LEU A 185 -9.51 47.70 49.14
C LEU A 185 -9.28 47.95 50.64
N ASP A 186 -10.24 48.65 51.23
CA ASP A 186 -10.24 49.01 52.64
C ASP A 186 -10.60 47.83 53.55
N GLN A 187 -10.66 48.07 54.86
CA GLN A 187 -10.98 47.04 55.84
C GLN A 187 -12.38 46.44 55.66
N PHE A 188 -13.29 47.09 54.93
CA PHE A 188 -14.64 46.59 54.64
C PHE A 188 -14.75 45.92 53.27
N GLY A 189 -13.75 46.11 52.40
CA GLY A 189 -13.71 45.58 51.02
C GLY A 189 -14.16 46.57 49.95
N ALA A 190 -14.38 47.84 50.32
CA ALA A 190 -14.64 48.92 49.36
C ALA A 190 -13.32 49.48 48.81
N PRO A 191 -13.28 50.05 47.58
CA PRO A 191 -12.08 50.70 47.06
C PRO A 191 -11.63 51.87 47.95
N LEU A 192 -10.32 52.04 48.15
CA LEU A 192 -9.80 53.26 48.75
C LEU A 192 -10.00 54.46 47.80
N VAL A 193 -10.33 55.62 48.37
CA VAL A 193 -10.40 56.91 47.65
C VAL A 193 -9.05 57.22 46.99
N GLU A 194 -7.95 57.06 47.73
CA GLU A 194 -6.59 57.12 47.20
C GLU A 194 -6.05 55.71 46.99
N GLN A 195 -5.70 55.37 45.76
CA GLN A 195 -5.23 54.03 45.40
C GLN A 195 -3.75 53.83 45.78
N VAL A 196 -3.45 52.72 46.43
CA VAL A 196 -2.07 52.32 46.76
C VAL A 196 -1.43 51.64 45.55
N SER A 197 -0.18 52.01 45.25
CA SER A 197 0.61 51.37 44.20
C SER A 197 0.80 49.88 44.46
N CYS A 198 0.51 49.06 43.45
CA CYS A 198 0.72 47.62 43.44
C CYS A 198 1.77 47.26 42.37
N SER A 199 2.74 46.42 42.73
CA SER A 199 3.68 45.83 41.78
C SER A 199 3.17 44.48 41.30
N TRP A 200 3.46 44.15 40.05
CA TRP A 200 3.07 42.89 39.42
C TRP A 200 4.28 42.01 39.15
N THR A 201 4.15 40.70 39.36
CA THR A 201 5.19 39.71 39.03
C THR A 201 4.60 38.42 38.46
N VAL A 202 5.36 37.75 37.59
CA VAL A 202 5.08 36.37 37.15
C VAL A 202 5.73 35.42 38.14
N ALA A 203 4.92 34.70 38.90
CA ALA A 203 5.37 33.79 39.96
C ALA A 203 5.67 32.37 39.45
N LYS A 204 4.95 31.91 38.41
CA LYS A 204 5.17 30.60 37.79
C LYS A 204 4.74 30.60 36.32
N ASN A 205 5.56 29.98 35.49
CA ASN A 205 5.25 29.64 34.10
C ASN A 205 5.03 28.11 33.94
N PRO A 206 4.27 27.66 32.94
CA PRO A 206 4.20 26.26 32.55
C PRO A 206 5.51 25.81 31.86
N VAL A 207 5.76 24.50 31.80
CA VAL A 207 6.99 23.95 31.21
C VAL A 207 7.12 24.34 29.73
N GLY A 208 8.20 25.05 29.40
CA GLY A 208 8.48 25.55 28.05
C GLY A 208 7.51 26.63 27.57
N GLY A 209 6.78 27.30 28.47
CA GLY A 209 6.02 28.52 28.18
C GLY A 209 6.57 29.69 29.01
N GLN A 210 6.26 30.91 28.59
CA GLN A 210 6.59 32.15 29.30
C GLN A 210 5.41 33.13 29.20
N ALA A 211 5.31 34.01 30.20
CA ALA A 211 4.45 35.18 30.19
C ALA A 211 5.33 36.43 30.25
N THR A 212 5.24 37.29 29.25
CA THR A 212 5.83 38.63 29.26
C THR A 212 4.87 39.57 29.98
N LEU A 213 5.39 40.35 30.93
CA LEU A 213 4.64 41.30 31.74
C LEU A 213 5.04 42.73 31.37
N ASN A 214 4.08 43.53 30.91
CA ASN A 214 4.20 44.98 30.81
C ASN A 214 3.26 45.61 31.85
N SER A 215 3.79 46.38 32.80
CA SER A 215 2.99 47.02 33.86
C SER A 215 3.11 48.53 33.85
N SER A 216 1.97 49.22 34.01
CA SER A 216 1.88 50.68 34.17
C SER A 216 1.00 51.00 35.37
N GLY A 217 1.61 51.49 36.45
CA GLY A 217 0.95 51.65 37.75
C GLY A 217 0.31 50.34 38.22
N ASN A 218 -0.96 50.40 38.58
CA ASN A 218 -1.71 49.23 39.06
C ASN A 218 -2.19 48.29 37.94
N THR A 219 -2.01 48.63 36.67
CA THR A 219 -2.44 47.81 35.52
C THR A 219 -1.27 47.00 34.96
N ALA A 220 -1.55 45.76 34.55
CA ALA A 220 -0.59 44.81 34.00
C ALA A 220 -1.17 44.06 32.80
N ASP A 221 -0.45 44.10 31.69
CA ASP A 221 -0.70 43.33 30.48
C ASP A 221 0.23 42.10 30.46
N PHE A 222 -0.37 40.92 30.58
CA PHE A 222 0.34 39.65 30.44
C PHE A 222 0.17 39.13 29.02
N THR A 223 1.28 38.86 28.33
CA THR A 223 1.28 38.21 27.00
C THR A 223 1.90 36.83 27.11
N PHE A 224 1.19 35.81 26.64
CA PHE A 224 1.58 34.40 26.69
C PHE A 224 2.12 33.94 25.33
N ASN A 225 2.99 32.94 25.34
CA ASN A 225 3.48 32.28 24.12
C ASN A 225 3.04 30.81 23.99
N LYS A 226 2.25 30.30 24.95
CA LYS A 226 1.86 28.90 25.05
C LYS A 226 0.63 28.74 25.94
N ALA A 227 -0.19 27.73 25.68
CA ALA A 227 -1.22 27.29 26.61
C ALA A 227 -0.63 26.65 27.88
N GLY A 228 -1.33 26.76 29.01
CA GLY A 228 -0.92 26.19 30.28
C GLY A 228 -1.35 27.01 31.50
N THR A 229 -0.92 26.55 32.68
CA THR A 229 -1.16 27.26 33.94
C THR A 229 -0.01 28.22 34.25
N TYR A 230 -0.35 29.50 34.38
CA TYR A 230 0.50 30.57 34.87
C TYR A 230 0.06 30.99 36.28
N ALA A 231 1.00 31.46 37.10
CA ALA A 231 0.67 32.12 38.37
C ALA A 231 1.30 33.51 38.38
N VAL A 232 0.52 34.51 38.78
CA VAL A 232 0.94 35.92 38.87
C VAL A 232 0.56 36.48 40.22
N ASN A 233 1.35 37.44 40.71
CA ASN A 233 1.12 38.10 41.99
C ASN A 233 0.95 39.61 41.77
N ALA A 234 -0.07 40.19 42.41
CA ALA A 234 -0.12 41.62 42.68
C ALA A 234 0.32 41.84 44.14
N THR A 235 1.33 42.67 44.38
CA THR A 235 1.95 42.88 45.68
C THR A 235 1.92 44.36 46.07
N SER A 236 1.55 44.67 47.31
CA SER A 236 1.70 46.01 47.87
C SER A 236 2.00 45.92 49.36
N GLY A 237 3.14 46.45 49.77
CA GLY A 237 3.67 46.26 51.13
C GLY A 237 3.83 44.78 51.48
N ARG A 238 3.06 44.32 52.49
CA ARG A 238 3.04 42.91 52.94
C ARG A 238 1.88 42.10 52.36
N LEU A 239 0.98 42.72 51.60
CA LEU A 239 -0.18 42.06 51.00
C LEU A 239 0.18 41.52 49.62
N VAL A 240 -0.21 40.29 49.34
CA VAL A 240 -0.04 39.61 48.05
C VAL A 240 -1.36 38.99 47.64
N PHE A 241 -1.83 39.32 46.43
CA PHE A 241 -2.91 38.59 45.76
C PHE A 241 -2.29 37.62 44.75
N ASN A 242 -2.37 36.32 45.03
CA ASN A 242 -1.96 35.29 44.09
C ASN A 242 -3.12 34.94 43.15
N LEU A 243 -2.85 34.96 41.85
CA LEU A 243 -3.80 34.57 40.81
C LEU A 243 -3.24 33.45 39.95
N LYS A 244 -3.99 32.34 39.86
CA LYS A 244 -3.81 31.30 38.85
C LYS A 244 -4.56 31.68 37.57
N MET A 245 -3.84 31.76 36.44
CA MET A 245 -4.42 31.89 35.11
C MET A 245 -4.22 30.58 34.33
N THR A 246 -5.28 30.04 33.74
CA THR A 246 -5.24 28.87 32.86
C THR A 246 -5.48 29.34 31.44
N VAL A 247 -4.42 29.34 30.63
CA VAL A 247 -4.51 29.59 29.19
C VAL A 247 -4.89 28.28 28.51
N GLU A 248 -6.08 28.21 27.92
CA GLU A 248 -6.55 27.03 27.18
C GLU A 248 -6.06 27.08 25.72
N GLN A 249 -5.83 25.92 25.09
CA GLN A 249 -5.62 25.86 23.64
C GLN A 249 -6.95 26.10 22.93
N ASP A 250 -6.98 27.06 22.00
CA ASP A 250 -8.13 27.36 21.15
C ASP A 250 -7.77 27.10 19.68
N ALA A 251 -8.55 26.27 18.99
CA ALA A 251 -8.24 25.81 17.63
C ALA A 251 -8.34 26.96 16.63
N LYS A 252 -7.22 27.39 16.05
CA LYS A 252 -7.18 28.55 15.13
C LYS A 252 -6.92 28.21 13.68
N ARG A 253 -6.13 27.18 13.38
CA ARG A 253 -5.78 26.83 12.00
C ARG A 253 -5.59 25.33 11.84
N LEU A 254 -5.91 24.81 10.66
CA LEU A 254 -5.56 23.48 10.21
C LEU A 254 -4.38 23.63 9.23
N THR A 255 -3.35 22.80 9.34
CA THR A 255 -2.20 22.80 8.43
C THR A 255 -2.06 21.44 7.76
N LEU A 256 -1.57 21.45 6.51
CA LEU A 256 -1.27 20.27 5.72
C LEU A 256 0.23 20.16 5.46
N THR A 257 0.78 18.99 5.68
CA THR A 257 2.21 18.69 5.45
C THR A 257 2.34 17.42 4.58
N PRO A 258 3.01 17.49 3.42
CA PRO A 258 3.57 18.70 2.79
C PRO A 258 2.48 19.67 2.31
N GLY A 259 2.80 20.95 2.19
CA GLY A 259 1.84 22.00 1.78
C GLY A 259 1.51 22.03 0.27
N SER A 260 2.34 21.37 -0.53
CA SER A 260 2.09 21.03 -1.93
C SER A 260 2.83 19.73 -2.27
N LEU A 261 2.45 19.07 -3.36
CA LEU A 261 3.04 17.80 -3.79
C LEU A 261 3.15 17.75 -5.31
N VAL A 262 4.30 17.28 -5.83
CA VAL A 262 4.46 16.85 -7.23
C VAL A 262 4.69 15.35 -7.23
N ILE A 263 3.96 14.60 -8.05
CA ILE A 263 3.96 13.13 -7.99
C ILE A 263 3.62 12.46 -9.32
N THR A 264 4.33 11.38 -9.65
CA THR A 264 4.01 10.49 -10.77
C THR A 264 2.95 9.46 -10.40
N PHE A 265 2.25 8.91 -11.41
CA PHE A 265 1.18 7.93 -11.22
C PHE A 265 1.55 6.72 -10.31
N GLY A 266 0.55 6.20 -9.60
CA GLY A 266 0.61 4.94 -8.87
C GLY A 266 1.33 4.97 -7.50
N THR A 267 2.05 6.05 -7.16
CA THR A 267 2.79 6.11 -5.88
C THR A 267 1.93 6.65 -4.74
N PRO A 268 1.71 5.92 -3.63
CA PRO A 268 1.01 6.47 -2.47
C PRO A 268 1.86 7.50 -1.70
N ARG A 269 1.23 8.56 -1.19
CA ARG A 269 1.89 9.56 -0.32
C ARG A 269 1.07 9.86 0.93
N GLN A 270 1.77 9.97 2.05
CA GLN A 270 1.19 10.36 3.33
C GLN A 270 1.09 11.89 3.41
N ILE A 271 -0.11 12.40 3.59
CA ILE A 271 -0.39 13.78 3.98
C ILE A 271 -0.73 13.80 5.47
N LEU A 272 -0.16 14.74 6.22
CA LEU A 272 -0.46 14.93 7.64
C LEU A 272 -1.28 16.21 7.81
N ALA A 273 -2.44 16.08 8.46
CA ALA A 273 -3.25 17.22 8.89
C ALA A 273 -3.05 17.48 10.38
N GLN A 274 -2.72 18.72 10.74
CA GLN A 274 -2.50 19.12 12.13
C GLN A 274 -3.25 20.41 12.45
N THR A 275 -4.10 20.38 13.48
CA THR A 275 -4.73 21.57 14.03
C THR A 275 -3.79 22.22 15.04
N VAL A 276 -3.59 23.52 14.88
CA VAL A 276 -2.77 24.36 15.76
C VAL A 276 -3.61 25.38 16.52
N ASP A 277 -3.10 25.76 17.69
CA ASP A 277 -3.72 26.68 18.64
C ASP A 277 -3.45 28.17 18.30
N GLN A 278 -3.86 29.07 19.20
CA GLN A 278 -3.66 30.51 19.05
C GLN A 278 -2.19 30.98 19.08
N PHE A 279 -1.24 30.09 19.38
CA PHE A 279 0.20 30.33 19.34
C PHE A 279 0.87 29.65 18.14
N GLY A 280 0.10 28.96 17.28
CA GLY A 280 0.63 28.15 16.18
C GLY A 280 1.23 26.82 16.63
N LEU A 281 0.98 26.39 17.88
CA LEU A 281 1.47 25.13 18.41
C LEU A 281 0.41 24.02 18.24
N PRO A 282 0.80 22.74 18.05
CA PRO A 282 -0.17 21.66 17.87
C PRO A 282 -1.12 21.50 19.08
N LEU A 283 -2.40 21.25 18.80
CA LEU A 283 -3.33 20.82 19.85
C LEU A 283 -2.87 19.49 20.46
N PHE A 284 -2.94 19.38 21.80
CA PHE A 284 -2.64 18.16 22.55
C PHE A 284 -3.54 17.00 22.13
N THR A 285 -4.83 17.29 21.87
CA THR A 285 -5.78 16.34 21.28
C THR A 285 -6.20 16.89 19.92
N GLN A 286 -5.85 16.16 18.86
CA GLN A 286 -6.22 16.52 17.49
C GLN A 286 -7.70 16.16 17.23
N PRO A 287 -8.49 17.07 16.63
CA PRO A 287 -9.86 16.75 16.21
C PRO A 287 -9.86 15.75 15.05
N THR A 288 -10.96 15.00 14.89
CA THR A 288 -11.14 14.11 13.74
C THR A 288 -11.12 14.92 12.44
N VAL A 289 -10.30 14.47 11.49
CA VAL A 289 -10.18 15.03 10.14
C VAL A 289 -10.96 14.17 9.16
N THR A 290 -11.82 14.81 8.37
CA THR A 290 -12.43 14.23 7.17
C THR A 290 -11.63 14.70 5.95
N TRP A 291 -11.34 13.80 5.03
CA TRP A 291 -10.55 14.07 3.83
C TRP A 291 -11.40 14.04 2.57
N ASN A 292 -11.05 14.86 1.58
CA ASN A 292 -11.47 14.71 0.19
C ASN A 292 -10.29 14.94 -0.75
N ALA A 293 -10.37 14.39 -1.95
CA ALA A 293 -9.37 14.61 -3.00
C ALA A 293 -10.03 14.63 -4.38
N THR A 294 -9.41 15.34 -5.31
CA THR A 294 -9.69 15.26 -6.75
C THR A 294 -8.56 14.50 -7.45
N GLY A 295 -8.83 13.87 -8.60
CA GLY A 295 -7.80 13.15 -9.38
C GLY A 295 -7.20 11.91 -8.70
N GLY A 296 -7.83 11.38 -7.65
CA GLY A 296 -7.32 10.22 -6.91
C GLY A 296 -8.19 9.89 -5.71
N THR A 297 -7.69 9.00 -4.84
CA THR A 297 -8.36 8.59 -3.60
C THR A 297 -7.51 8.95 -2.39
N ILE A 298 -8.14 9.25 -1.25
CA ILE A 298 -7.45 9.52 0.01
C ILE A 298 -8.11 8.73 1.15
N SER A 299 -7.30 8.02 1.92
CA SER A 299 -7.76 7.26 3.09
C SER A 299 -8.04 8.14 4.29
N THR A 300 -8.76 7.61 5.28
CA THR A 300 -9.02 8.30 6.57
C THR A 300 -7.73 8.64 7.35
N LYS A 301 -6.63 7.95 7.04
CA LYS A 301 -5.28 8.22 7.60
C LYS A 301 -4.51 9.29 6.83
N GLY A 302 -5.05 9.89 5.77
CA GLY A 302 -4.36 10.89 4.94
C GLY A 302 -3.40 10.30 3.90
N ILE A 303 -3.46 8.99 3.61
CA ILE A 303 -2.69 8.40 2.50
C ILE A 303 -3.45 8.68 1.19
N PHE A 304 -2.87 9.48 0.31
CA PHE A 304 -3.36 9.78 -1.03
C PHE A 304 -2.72 8.86 -2.07
N THR A 305 -3.53 8.40 -3.03
CA THR A 305 -3.11 7.63 -4.21
C THR A 305 -3.70 8.29 -5.45
N THR A 306 -2.84 8.60 -6.43
CA THR A 306 -3.21 9.23 -7.71
C THR A 306 -4.04 8.30 -8.58
N GLY A 307 -4.96 8.86 -9.37
CA GLY A 307 -5.58 8.20 -10.51
C GLY A 307 -4.76 8.40 -11.80
N ASN A 308 -5.25 7.86 -12.91
CA ASN A 308 -4.53 7.77 -14.18
C ASN A 308 -4.71 9.03 -15.08
N GLN A 309 -4.72 10.24 -14.49
CA GLN A 309 -4.87 11.50 -15.22
C GLN A 309 -3.87 12.54 -14.72
N ALA A 310 -3.08 13.10 -15.62
CA ALA A 310 -2.08 14.12 -15.30
C ALA A 310 -2.75 15.50 -15.19
N GLY A 311 -2.18 16.38 -14.38
CA GLY A 311 -2.68 17.74 -14.17
C GLY A 311 -2.70 18.17 -12.72
N SER A 312 -3.34 19.32 -12.47
CA SER A 312 -3.43 19.94 -11.14
C SER A 312 -4.71 19.52 -10.42
N PHE A 313 -4.52 18.97 -9.23
CA PHE A 313 -5.59 18.50 -8.34
C PHE A 313 -5.47 19.13 -6.95
N SER A 314 -6.44 18.83 -6.11
CA SER A 314 -6.53 19.32 -4.73
C SER A 314 -6.83 18.20 -3.74
N ILE A 315 -6.23 18.29 -2.57
CA ILE A 315 -6.59 17.51 -1.38
C ILE A 315 -7.10 18.49 -0.34
N GLY A 316 -8.29 18.24 0.21
CA GLY A 316 -8.86 18.99 1.31
C GLY A 316 -8.91 18.17 2.60
N ALA A 317 -8.68 18.85 3.70
CA ALA A 317 -8.89 18.34 5.05
C ALA A 317 -9.88 19.23 5.79
N ARG A 318 -10.80 18.61 6.53
CA ARG A 318 -11.87 19.31 7.25
C ARG A 318 -12.06 18.75 8.65
N THR A 319 -12.09 19.64 9.64
CA THR A 319 -12.58 19.35 11.01
C THR A 319 -14.02 19.88 11.14
N ALA A 320 -14.59 19.85 12.35
CA ALA A 320 -15.92 20.44 12.58
C ALA A 320 -15.99 21.96 12.25
N THR A 321 -14.89 22.69 12.42
CA THR A 321 -14.84 24.17 12.35
C THR A 321 -13.79 24.74 11.41
N LEU A 322 -12.82 23.94 10.94
CA LEU A 322 -11.70 24.38 10.11
C LEU A 322 -11.60 23.55 8.83
N THR A 323 -11.14 24.18 7.75
CA THR A 323 -10.88 23.57 6.45
C THR A 323 -9.56 24.08 5.91
N GLU A 324 -8.75 23.20 5.32
CA GLU A 324 -7.51 23.55 4.64
C GLU A 324 -7.42 22.73 3.34
N THR A 325 -6.80 23.29 2.29
CA THR A 325 -6.63 22.62 0.99
C THR A 325 -5.21 22.80 0.47
N MET A 326 -4.59 21.72 -0.01
CA MET A 326 -3.31 21.75 -0.70
C MET A 326 -3.48 21.41 -2.19
N SER A 327 -2.56 21.91 -3.03
CA SER A 327 -2.44 21.50 -4.42
C SER A 327 -1.57 20.24 -4.56
N VAL A 328 -1.94 19.40 -5.53
CA VAL A 328 -1.16 18.25 -5.97
C VAL A 328 -1.02 18.32 -7.49
N GLU A 329 0.21 18.41 -7.97
CA GLU A 329 0.53 18.29 -9.39
C GLU A 329 0.87 16.84 -9.71
N VAL A 330 0.08 16.22 -10.59
CA VAL A 330 0.28 14.84 -11.01
C VAL A 330 0.90 14.84 -12.40
N THR A 331 2.09 14.29 -12.53
CA THR A 331 2.80 14.17 -13.80
C THR A 331 2.69 12.76 -14.37
N ALA A 332 2.58 12.63 -15.69
CA ALA A 332 2.73 11.34 -16.33
C ALA A 332 4.20 10.89 -16.23
N PRO A 333 4.48 9.59 -16.00
CA PRO A 333 5.75 8.99 -16.37
C PRO A 333 6.02 9.29 -17.85
N VAL A 334 7.21 9.80 -18.14
CA VAL A 334 7.66 9.92 -19.52
C VAL A 334 8.21 8.55 -19.92
N ALA A 335 7.81 8.06 -21.10
CA ALA A 335 8.38 6.88 -21.70
C ALA A 335 9.92 7.03 -21.81
N PRO A 336 10.67 5.93 -21.65
CA PRO A 336 12.11 5.93 -21.83
C PRO A 336 12.55 6.55 -23.16
N PRO A 337 13.61 7.38 -23.18
CA PRO A 337 14.12 7.93 -24.43
C PRO A 337 14.59 6.80 -25.36
N GLY A 338 14.20 6.88 -26.63
CA GLY A 338 14.53 5.87 -27.64
C GLY A 338 13.49 5.75 -28.76
N LEU A 339 12.26 6.22 -28.52
CA LEU A 339 11.27 6.46 -29.57
C LEU A 339 11.62 7.74 -30.34
N THR A 340 11.49 7.70 -31.66
CA THR A 340 11.90 8.72 -32.62
C THR A 340 10.79 9.18 -33.56
N ASP A 341 9.72 8.40 -33.71
CA ASP A 341 8.47 8.85 -34.33
C ASP A 341 7.63 9.61 -33.29
N PRO A 342 7.26 10.89 -33.53
CA PRO A 342 6.52 11.68 -32.55
C PRO A 342 5.13 11.14 -32.21
N ALA A 343 4.40 10.62 -33.20
CA ALA A 343 3.02 10.16 -32.99
C ALA A 343 2.99 8.85 -32.19
N LEU A 344 3.93 7.95 -32.47
CA LEU A 344 4.11 6.72 -31.72
C LEU A 344 4.65 6.99 -30.31
N ALA A 345 5.58 7.95 -30.16
CA ALA A 345 6.07 8.37 -28.84
C ALA A 345 4.95 8.96 -27.97
N ASP A 346 4.12 9.85 -28.50
CA ASP A 346 2.97 10.44 -27.77
C ASP A 346 1.93 9.37 -27.39
N LEU A 347 1.67 8.39 -28.27
CA LEU A 347 0.77 7.28 -27.97
C LEU A 347 1.32 6.35 -26.89
N VAL A 348 2.61 5.99 -26.96
CA VAL A 348 3.27 5.17 -25.93
C VAL A 348 3.33 5.90 -24.60
N ASN A 349 3.63 7.21 -24.58
CA ASN A 349 3.54 8.04 -23.37
C ASN A 349 2.14 8.04 -22.76
N THR A 350 1.10 8.02 -23.59
CA THR A 350 -0.31 8.02 -23.14
C THR A 350 -0.69 6.70 -22.47
N PHE A 351 -0.33 5.56 -23.07
CA PHE A 351 -0.63 4.24 -22.49
C PHE A 351 0.28 3.91 -21.29
N TYR A 352 1.58 4.21 -21.38
CA TYR A 352 2.55 3.97 -20.31
C TYR A 352 2.37 4.85 -19.05
N ALA A 353 1.27 5.61 -18.97
CA ALA A 353 0.84 6.32 -17.78
C ALA A 353 0.82 5.42 -16.53
N ASP A 354 0.22 4.23 -16.59
CA ASP A 354 0.17 3.33 -15.42
C ASP A 354 1.49 2.58 -15.14
N GLN A 355 2.57 2.92 -15.85
CA GLN A 355 3.88 2.25 -15.87
C GLN A 355 3.83 0.81 -16.42
N LYS A 356 2.87 0.53 -17.30
CA LYS A 356 2.70 -0.73 -18.00
C LYS A 356 2.25 -0.46 -19.44
N ILE A 357 2.34 -1.48 -20.29
CA ILE A 357 1.61 -1.54 -21.56
C ILE A 357 0.96 -2.91 -21.60
N ASP A 358 -0.36 -2.94 -21.60
CA ASP A 358 -1.14 -4.18 -21.64
C ASP A 358 -1.36 -4.70 -23.07
N ARG A 359 -2.11 -5.81 -23.19
CA ARG A 359 -2.38 -6.46 -24.48
C ARG A 359 -3.21 -5.59 -25.42
N ALA A 360 -4.21 -4.87 -24.91
CA ALA A 360 -5.10 -4.02 -25.71
C ALA A 360 -4.39 -2.73 -26.14
N GLU A 361 -3.52 -2.19 -25.28
CA GLU A 361 -2.66 -1.04 -25.59
C GLU A 361 -1.60 -1.42 -26.62
N MET A 362 -0.91 -2.56 -26.45
CA MET A 362 0.05 -3.07 -27.43
C MET A 362 -0.58 -3.26 -28.81
N MET A 363 -1.80 -3.80 -28.91
CA MET A 363 -2.51 -3.90 -30.20
C MET A 363 -2.77 -2.52 -30.83
N GLN A 364 -3.09 -1.49 -30.04
CA GLN A 364 -3.32 -0.14 -30.55
C GLN A 364 -2.01 0.52 -31.01
N ILE A 365 -0.93 0.36 -30.23
CA ILE A 365 0.42 0.84 -30.57
C ILE A 365 0.94 0.17 -31.84
N LEU A 366 0.78 -1.15 -31.97
CA LEU A 366 1.18 -1.87 -33.19
C LEU A 366 0.42 -1.35 -34.41
N ARG A 367 -0.90 -1.16 -34.31
CA ARG A 367 -1.72 -0.68 -35.43
C ARG A 367 -1.50 0.79 -35.79
N SER A 368 -1.00 1.63 -34.88
CA SER A 368 -0.76 3.05 -35.16
C SER A 368 0.45 3.30 -36.05
N GLY A 369 1.46 2.42 -36.03
CA GLY A 369 2.69 2.51 -36.82
C GLY A 369 2.52 2.24 -38.33
N GLY A 370 1.38 2.66 -38.88
CA GLY A 370 1.04 2.66 -40.31
C GLY A 370 -0.22 3.49 -40.58
N ASN A 371 -0.50 4.48 -39.73
CA ASN A 371 -1.70 5.32 -39.81
C ASN A 371 -1.78 6.16 -41.10
N ASP A 372 -0.65 6.41 -41.77
CA ASP A 372 -0.58 7.06 -43.08
C ASP A 372 -0.86 6.12 -44.27
N GLY A 373 -1.03 4.82 -43.99
CA GLY A 373 -1.23 3.75 -44.97
C GLY A 373 -0.03 2.80 -45.11
N THR A 374 1.15 3.16 -44.61
CA THR A 374 2.39 2.37 -44.72
C THR A 374 3.23 2.41 -43.44
N VAL A 375 3.86 1.29 -43.09
CA VAL A 375 4.83 1.24 -41.99
C VAL A 375 6.17 1.78 -42.48
N ASN A 376 6.55 2.97 -42.02
CA ASN A 376 7.81 3.61 -42.40
C ASN A 376 9.01 3.06 -41.58
N ALA A 377 10.23 3.51 -41.92
CA ALA A 377 11.45 2.99 -41.28
C ALA A 377 11.61 3.43 -39.81
N THR A 378 11.10 4.61 -39.46
CA THR A 378 11.11 5.16 -38.10
C THR A 378 10.13 4.39 -37.23
N GLU A 379 8.87 4.28 -37.66
CA GLU A 379 7.82 3.50 -36.97
C GLU A 379 8.27 2.05 -36.70
N LEU A 380 8.82 1.37 -37.71
CA LEU A 380 9.30 -0.01 -37.55
C LEU A 380 10.49 -0.11 -36.57
N THR A 381 11.36 0.91 -36.52
CA THR A 381 12.49 0.95 -35.59
C THR A 381 11.99 1.14 -34.16
N ASP A 382 11.06 2.06 -33.96
CA ASP A 382 10.44 2.37 -32.67
C ASP A 382 9.60 1.21 -32.11
N LEU A 383 8.78 0.55 -32.95
CA LEU A 383 8.03 -0.63 -32.57
C LEU A 383 8.96 -1.78 -32.14
N ARG A 384 10.09 -1.97 -32.84
CA ARG A 384 11.13 -2.96 -32.46
C ARG A 384 11.86 -2.56 -31.18
N PHE A 385 12.12 -1.26 -30.97
CA PHE A 385 12.69 -0.76 -29.72
C PHE A 385 11.76 -1.05 -28.54
N LEU A 386 10.47 -0.71 -28.65
CA LEU A 386 9.46 -0.95 -27.63
C LEU A 386 9.39 -2.44 -27.20
N VAL A 387 9.33 -3.34 -28.19
CA VAL A 387 9.25 -4.78 -27.96
C VAL A 387 10.55 -5.36 -27.38
N SER A 388 11.72 -4.83 -27.77
CA SER A 388 13.02 -5.29 -27.24
C SER A 388 13.37 -4.73 -25.86
N ALA A 389 12.81 -3.58 -25.47
CA ALA A 389 13.06 -2.94 -24.18
C ALA A 389 12.34 -3.66 -23.03
N THR A 390 13.05 -4.56 -22.35
CA THR A 390 12.50 -5.46 -21.32
C THR A 390 12.13 -4.76 -20.01
N THR A 391 13.01 -3.91 -19.49
CA THR A 391 12.86 -3.30 -18.16
C THR A 391 11.90 -2.11 -18.07
N PRO A 392 11.75 -1.21 -19.06
CA PRO A 392 11.24 0.12 -18.75
C PRO A 392 9.85 0.42 -19.33
N PHE A 393 9.13 -0.63 -19.76
CA PHE A 393 7.74 -0.58 -20.27
C PHE A 393 6.79 -1.59 -19.60
N SER A 394 7.29 -2.46 -18.71
CA SER A 394 6.51 -3.48 -17.97
C SER A 394 5.52 -4.33 -18.80
N ILE A 395 5.86 -4.61 -20.07
CA ILE A 395 5.02 -5.36 -21.01
C ILE A 395 4.95 -6.84 -20.57
N PRO A 396 3.75 -7.46 -20.43
CA PRO A 396 3.61 -8.88 -20.11
C PRO A 396 4.37 -9.77 -21.10
N GLY A 397 5.01 -10.83 -20.61
CA GLY A 397 5.89 -11.68 -21.43
C GLY A 397 5.24 -12.19 -22.71
N TYR A 398 4.04 -12.77 -22.63
CA TYR A 398 3.32 -13.27 -23.81
C TYR A 398 2.92 -12.15 -24.79
N VAL A 399 2.58 -10.95 -24.30
CA VAL A 399 2.27 -9.78 -25.14
C VAL A 399 3.52 -9.34 -25.92
N ARG A 400 4.68 -9.40 -25.26
CA ARG A 400 5.97 -9.05 -25.85
C ARG A 400 6.39 -10.03 -26.95
N GLU A 401 6.24 -11.34 -26.72
CA GLU A 401 6.54 -12.35 -27.75
C GLU A 401 5.60 -12.20 -28.97
N LEU A 402 4.27 -12.12 -28.75
CA LEU A 402 3.32 -11.92 -29.85
C LEU A 402 3.57 -10.61 -30.62
N ALA A 403 4.01 -9.53 -29.94
CA ALA A 403 4.42 -8.30 -30.60
C ALA A 403 5.73 -8.47 -31.39
N SER A 404 6.68 -9.25 -30.87
CA SER A 404 7.93 -9.64 -31.55
C SER A 404 7.65 -10.40 -32.84
N ASP A 405 6.64 -11.27 -32.85
CA ASP A 405 6.21 -11.98 -34.06
C ASP A 405 5.54 -11.08 -35.10
N VAL A 406 4.86 -9.99 -34.68
CA VAL A 406 4.32 -8.98 -35.59
C VAL A 406 5.44 -8.14 -36.23
N VAL A 407 6.39 -7.63 -35.44
CA VAL A 407 7.37 -6.63 -35.92
C VAL A 407 8.70 -7.23 -36.36
N GLY A 408 8.98 -8.47 -35.97
CA GLY A 408 10.23 -9.18 -36.19
C GLY A 408 10.23 -10.04 -37.44
N THR A 409 10.88 -11.21 -37.35
CA THR A 409 10.90 -12.22 -38.41
C THR A 409 10.42 -13.54 -37.83
N ASN A 410 9.23 -13.98 -38.25
CA ASN A 410 8.69 -15.30 -37.98
C ASN A 410 8.45 -16.05 -39.30
N LEU A 411 8.58 -17.38 -39.30
CA LEU A 411 8.32 -18.21 -40.47
C LEU A 411 6.83 -18.20 -40.86
N ALA A 412 5.95 -18.20 -39.85
CA ALA A 412 4.51 -18.21 -40.01
C ALA A 412 3.98 -16.96 -40.72
N ASN A 413 4.67 -15.82 -40.64
CA ASN A 413 4.27 -14.59 -41.32
C ASN A 413 4.26 -14.69 -42.85
N ARG A 414 4.82 -15.76 -43.44
CA ARG A 414 4.73 -16.00 -44.89
C ARG A 414 3.29 -16.14 -45.39
N MET A 415 2.38 -16.60 -44.54
CA MET A 415 0.98 -16.84 -44.88
C MET A 415 0.04 -16.14 -43.90
N PHE A 416 -1.12 -15.74 -44.41
CA PHE A 416 -2.28 -15.34 -43.62
C PHE A 416 -3.56 -15.77 -44.34
N GLN A 417 -4.39 -16.57 -43.67
CA GLN A 417 -5.64 -17.13 -44.18
C GLN A 417 -5.49 -17.81 -45.55
N GLY A 418 -4.41 -18.58 -45.70
CA GLY A 418 -4.07 -19.30 -46.94
C GLY A 418 -3.55 -18.43 -48.09
N LYS A 419 -3.36 -17.12 -47.88
CA LYS A 419 -2.76 -16.19 -48.86
C LYS A 419 -1.32 -15.86 -48.47
N THR A 420 -0.48 -15.56 -49.45
CA THR A 420 0.86 -15.02 -49.21
C THR A 420 0.77 -13.66 -48.52
N ALA A 421 1.52 -13.51 -47.43
CA ALA A 421 1.68 -12.29 -46.67
C ALA A 421 3.16 -11.86 -46.70
N GLY A 422 3.85 -11.88 -45.55
CA GLY A 422 5.25 -11.52 -45.42
C GLY A 422 5.59 -11.05 -44.01
N ASN A 423 6.88 -10.98 -43.68
CA ASN A 423 7.35 -10.31 -42.47
C ASN A 423 7.28 -8.79 -42.63
N LEU A 424 7.12 -8.07 -41.52
CA LEU A 424 7.02 -6.62 -41.53
C LEU A 424 8.38 -5.96 -41.87
N SER A 425 8.37 -5.14 -42.91
CA SER A 425 9.51 -4.31 -43.34
C SER A 425 9.09 -2.84 -43.53
N ALA A 426 10.05 -1.92 -43.56
CA ALA A 426 9.77 -0.55 -43.97
C ALA A 426 9.16 -0.54 -45.38
N GLY A 427 8.12 0.28 -45.59
CA GLY A 427 7.30 0.28 -46.81
C GLY A 427 6.19 -0.79 -46.85
N SER A 428 6.01 -1.60 -45.79
CA SER A 428 4.86 -2.51 -45.69
C SER A 428 3.55 -1.75 -45.64
N SER A 429 2.47 -2.28 -46.23
CA SER A 429 1.16 -1.66 -46.08
C SER A 429 0.63 -1.81 -44.66
N ALA A 430 -0.18 -0.83 -44.22
CA ALA A 430 -0.96 -0.92 -42.99
C ALA A 430 -1.87 -2.16 -42.97
N THR A 431 -2.31 -2.66 -44.13
CA THR A 431 -3.06 -3.91 -44.25
C THR A 431 -2.22 -5.12 -43.82
N LEU A 432 -0.95 -5.20 -44.21
CA LEU A 432 -0.07 -6.30 -43.77
C LEU A 432 0.13 -6.25 -42.24
N LEU A 433 0.45 -5.06 -41.71
CA LEU A 433 0.57 -4.83 -40.27
C LEU A 433 -0.70 -5.28 -39.50
N ASN A 434 -1.88 -4.83 -39.94
CA ASN A 434 -3.15 -5.21 -39.32
C ASN A 434 -3.41 -6.73 -39.40
N ASN A 435 -3.13 -7.38 -40.53
CA ASN A 435 -3.26 -8.84 -40.67
C ASN A 435 -2.31 -9.59 -39.73
N LEU A 436 -1.08 -9.10 -39.53
CA LEU A 436 -0.15 -9.70 -38.58
C LEU A 436 -0.63 -9.52 -37.12
N VAL A 437 -1.17 -8.35 -36.75
CA VAL A 437 -1.79 -8.18 -35.43
C VAL A 437 -3.00 -9.11 -35.27
N ASP A 438 -3.84 -9.26 -36.30
CA ASP A 438 -4.99 -10.19 -36.28
C ASP A 438 -4.54 -11.66 -36.17
N LYS A 439 -3.43 -12.04 -36.80
CA LYS A 439 -2.80 -13.37 -36.68
C LYS A 439 -2.36 -13.63 -35.24
N TRP A 440 -1.45 -12.81 -34.72
CA TRP A 440 -0.75 -13.08 -33.47
C TRP A 440 -1.59 -12.76 -32.23
N PHE A 441 -2.34 -11.67 -32.24
CA PHE A 441 -3.16 -11.27 -31.09
C PHE A 441 -4.59 -11.79 -31.15
N LEU A 442 -5.21 -11.96 -32.32
CA LEU A 442 -6.62 -12.37 -32.41
C LEU A 442 -6.82 -13.83 -32.84
N GLY A 443 -5.75 -14.54 -33.21
CA GLY A 443 -5.84 -15.92 -33.70
C GLY A 443 -6.72 -16.04 -34.95
N ALA A 444 -6.67 -15.02 -35.83
CA ALA A 444 -7.49 -14.94 -37.03
C ALA A 444 -6.97 -15.83 -38.19
N ASP A 445 -5.74 -16.35 -38.09
CA ASP A 445 -5.18 -17.27 -39.07
C ASP A 445 -5.42 -18.73 -38.66
N GLU A 446 -6.64 -19.18 -38.94
CA GLU A 446 -7.13 -20.49 -38.50
C GLU A 446 -6.53 -21.64 -39.33
N PRO A 447 -6.10 -22.77 -38.72
CA PRO A 447 -5.52 -23.90 -39.43
C PRO A 447 -6.39 -24.42 -40.57
N GLN A 448 -5.79 -24.78 -41.71
CA GLN A 448 -6.54 -25.42 -42.78
C GLN A 448 -7.14 -26.75 -42.33
N ILE A 449 -8.42 -26.95 -42.66
CA ILE A 449 -9.17 -28.18 -42.37
C ILE A 449 -9.18 -29.04 -43.64
N GLY A 450 -8.60 -30.24 -43.59
CA GLY A 450 -8.55 -31.16 -44.74
C GLY A 450 -9.86 -31.88 -45.05
N ASN A 451 -10.87 -31.79 -44.18
CA ASN A 451 -12.16 -32.47 -44.32
C ASN A 451 -13.26 -31.49 -44.74
N ALA A 452 -13.76 -31.61 -45.97
CA ALA A 452 -14.79 -30.75 -46.55
C ALA A 452 -16.16 -30.79 -45.82
N SER A 453 -16.39 -31.75 -44.92
CA SER A 453 -17.61 -31.81 -44.09
C SER A 453 -17.54 -30.94 -42.83
N LEU A 454 -16.39 -30.31 -42.56
CA LEU A 454 -16.14 -29.47 -41.39
C LEU A 454 -15.96 -28.01 -41.80
N THR A 455 -16.48 -27.10 -40.98
CA THR A 455 -16.31 -25.65 -41.14
C THR A 455 -16.02 -25.00 -39.79
N TYR A 456 -15.34 -23.85 -39.80
CA TYR A 456 -15.07 -23.10 -38.58
C TYR A 456 -16.31 -22.39 -38.05
N GLN A 457 -16.82 -22.87 -36.93
CA GLN A 457 -18.00 -22.32 -36.26
C GLN A 457 -17.66 -21.88 -34.83
N THR A 458 -18.20 -20.74 -34.40
CA THR A 458 -17.99 -20.20 -33.05
C THR A 458 -18.60 -21.13 -32.00
N THR A 459 -17.80 -21.55 -31.04
CA THR A 459 -18.24 -22.42 -29.94
C THR A 459 -18.43 -21.62 -28.64
N ILE A 460 -19.49 -21.90 -27.87
CA ILE A 460 -19.84 -21.16 -26.64
C ILE A 460 -19.41 -21.83 -25.32
N GLY A 461 -18.75 -22.99 -25.38
CA GLY A 461 -18.30 -23.77 -24.21
C GLY A 461 -17.30 -23.04 -23.30
N ASN A 462 -17.15 -23.51 -22.07
CA ASN A 462 -16.13 -22.99 -21.14
C ASN A 462 -14.73 -23.54 -21.48
N LEU A 463 -13.67 -22.77 -21.22
CA LEU A 463 -12.29 -23.26 -21.37
C LEU A 463 -12.09 -24.53 -20.52
N PHE A 464 -12.51 -24.48 -19.24
CA PHE A 464 -12.51 -25.61 -18.31
C PHE A 464 -13.88 -25.76 -17.63
N ASN A 465 -14.42 -26.98 -17.56
CA ASN A 465 -15.59 -27.31 -16.74
C ASN A 465 -15.17 -28.12 -15.51
N GLY A 466 -14.59 -27.44 -14.53
CA GLY A 466 -13.96 -28.07 -13.37
C GLY A 466 -12.46 -28.26 -13.56
N SER A 467 -11.88 -29.31 -12.94
CA SER A 467 -10.46 -29.66 -13.11
C SER A 467 -10.24 -30.33 -14.46
N PRO A 468 -9.29 -29.87 -15.31
CA PRO A 468 -8.93 -30.61 -16.51
C PRO A 468 -8.48 -32.02 -16.12
N SER A 469 -8.88 -33.02 -16.91
CA SER A 469 -8.56 -34.43 -16.67
C SER A 469 -8.72 -35.26 -17.95
N ARG A 470 -8.32 -36.53 -17.92
CA ARG A 470 -8.57 -37.47 -19.03
C ARG A 470 -10.04 -37.60 -19.44
N ARG A 471 -10.99 -37.23 -18.57
CA ARG A 471 -12.44 -37.30 -18.89
C ARG A 471 -12.85 -36.29 -19.96
N ASP A 472 -12.05 -35.25 -20.19
CA ASP A 472 -12.24 -34.30 -21.28
C ASP A 472 -11.74 -34.86 -22.64
N ALA A 473 -10.89 -35.90 -22.62
CA ALA A 473 -10.30 -36.48 -23.82
C ALA A 473 -11.37 -37.09 -24.74
N ARG A 474 -11.56 -36.45 -25.90
CA ARG A 474 -12.51 -36.83 -26.95
C ARG A 474 -11.89 -36.55 -28.31
N GLN A 475 -10.84 -37.27 -28.63
CA GLN A 475 -10.20 -37.21 -29.94
C GLN A 475 -11.22 -37.45 -31.07
N GLY A 476 -11.16 -36.62 -32.10
CA GLY A 476 -12.02 -36.73 -33.27
C GLY A 476 -11.37 -37.43 -34.46
N ARG A 477 -11.71 -36.99 -35.67
CA ARG A 477 -11.20 -37.59 -36.92
C ARG A 477 -9.86 -37.00 -37.33
N LEU A 478 -8.84 -37.21 -36.49
CA LEU A 478 -7.46 -36.77 -36.72
C LEU A 478 -6.47 -37.80 -36.16
N GLY A 479 -5.34 -38.00 -36.84
CA GLY A 479 -4.25 -38.91 -36.43
C GLY A 479 -3.36 -38.44 -35.27
N ASP A 480 -3.86 -37.57 -34.38
CA ASP A 480 -3.09 -36.84 -33.36
C ASP A 480 -3.06 -37.54 -31.97
N CYS A 481 -3.24 -38.86 -31.92
CA CYS A 481 -3.52 -39.58 -30.66
C CYS A 481 -2.45 -39.40 -29.58
N TYR A 482 -1.19 -39.24 -29.99
CA TYR A 482 -0.05 -38.97 -29.12
C TYR A 482 -0.20 -37.63 -28.39
N PHE A 483 -0.79 -36.60 -29.03
CA PHE A 483 -1.01 -35.29 -28.45
C PHE A 483 -2.09 -35.34 -27.38
N ILE A 484 -3.27 -35.85 -27.74
CA ILE A 484 -4.40 -35.92 -26.80
C ILE A 484 -4.09 -36.85 -25.63
N ALA A 485 -3.41 -37.99 -25.85
CA ALA A 485 -2.97 -38.86 -24.77
C ALA A 485 -1.95 -38.18 -23.83
N ALA A 486 -0.97 -37.46 -24.38
CA ALA A 486 0.04 -36.73 -23.61
C ALA A 486 -0.60 -35.64 -22.72
N VAL A 487 -1.36 -34.71 -23.31
CA VAL A 487 -1.95 -33.58 -22.55
C VAL A 487 -2.98 -34.07 -21.52
N ALA A 488 -3.72 -35.14 -21.81
CA ALA A 488 -4.64 -35.76 -20.86
C ALA A 488 -3.92 -36.48 -19.70
N ALA A 489 -2.76 -37.11 -19.95
CA ALA A 489 -1.94 -37.72 -18.90
C ALA A 489 -1.29 -36.67 -17.98
N ILE A 490 -0.89 -35.52 -18.53
CA ILE A 490 -0.45 -34.36 -17.75
C ILE A 490 -1.63 -33.84 -16.92
N ALA A 491 -2.81 -33.65 -17.52
CA ALA A 491 -4.00 -33.13 -16.83
C ALA A 491 -4.39 -33.96 -15.59
N ASP A 492 -4.32 -35.28 -15.67
CA ASP A 492 -4.66 -36.18 -14.56
C ASP A 492 -3.70 -36.10 -13.37
N ASN A 493 -2.42 -35.77 -13.61
CA ASN A 493 -1.36 -35.78 -12.59
C ASN A 493 -0.98 -34.37 -12.11
N SER A 494 -1.12 -33.36 -12.97
CA SER A 494 -0.98 -31.94 -12.64
C SER A 494 -1.98 -31.11 -13.46
N PRO A 495 -3.23 -30.97 -12.98
CA PRO A 495 -4.24 -30.15 -13.65
C PRO A 495 -3.81 -28.70 -13.84
N ASN A 496 -3.00 -28.16 -12.92
CA ASN A 496 -2.51 -26.79 -12.99
C ASN A 496 -1.50 -26.60 -14.14
N SER A 497 -0.60 -27.55 -14.40
CA SER A 497 0.31 -27.48 -15.56
C SER A 497 -0.45 -27.34 -16.89
N VAL A 498 -1.70 -27.84 -16.97
CA VAL A 498 -2.59 -27.67 -18.14
C VAL A 498 -3.37 -26.36 -18.10
N ARG A 499 -3.62 -25.77 -16.92
CA ARG A 499 -4.18 -24.41 -16.83
C ARG A 499 -3.16 -23.37 -17.24
N ASP A 500 -1.93 -23.52 -16.76
CA ASP A 500 -0.87 -22.52 -16.83
C ASP A 500 -0.28 -22.34 -18.24
N ILE A 501 -0.61 -23.23 -19.19
CA ILE A 501 -0.33 -22.97 -20.62
C ILE A 501 -1.33 -22.00 -21.27
N PHE A 502 -2.49 -21.75 -20.66
CA PHE A 502 -3.53 -20.87 -21.21
C PHE A 502 -3.57 -19.51 -20.51
N THR A 503 -3.58 -18.45 -21.31
CA THR A 503 -4.07 -17.13 -20.90
C THR A 503 -5.40 -16.87 -21.59
N ASP A 504 -6.49 -16.72 -20.81
CA ASP A 504 -7.74 -16.17 -21.32
C ASP A 504 -7.55 -14.65 -21.51
N ASN A 505 -7.69 -14.18 -22.75
CA ASN A 505 -7.44 -12.78 -23.10
C ASN A 505 -8.66 -11.88 -22.81
N GLY A 506 -9.80 -12.44 -22.36
CA GLY A 506 -11.03 -11.70 -22.03
C GLY A 506 -11.85 -11.22 -23.23
N ASP A 507 -11.35 -11.39 -24.45
CA ASP A 507 -11.97 -10.96 -25.71
C ASP A 507 -12.52 -12.12 -26.56
N GLY A 508 -12.58 -13.33 -25.99
CA GLY A 508 -12.96 -14.55 -26.71
C GLY A 508 -11.80 -15.21 -27.48
N THR A 509 -10.55 -14.82 -27.19
CA THR A 509 -9.34 -15.50 -27.64
C THR A 509 -8.52 -16.04 -26.48
N TYR A 510 -7.66 -17.03 -26.76
CA TYR A 510 -6.80 -17.68 -25.79
C TYR A 510 -5.36 -17.72 -26.28
N THR A 511 -4.43 -17.17 -25.51
CA THR A 511 -3.00 -17.33 -25.79
C THR A 511 -2.53 -18.65 -25.19
N VAL A 512 -1.87 -19.50 -25.99
CA VAL A 512 -1.39 -20.83 -25.60
C VAL A 512 0.14 -20.86 -25.63
N ARG A 513 0.74 -21.29 -24.53
CA ARG A 513 2.19 -21.42 -24.31
C ARG A 513 2.68 -22.79 -24.78
N PHE A 514 3.73 -22.80 -25.59
CA PHE A 514 4.51 -24.00 -25.90
C PHE A 514 6.01 -23.78 -25.61
N CYS A 515 6.76 -24.88 -25.59
CA CYS A 515 8.20 -24.91 -25.41
C CYS A 515 8.90 -25.61 -26.56
N TYR A 516 10.06 -25.10 -26.98
CA TYR A 516 10.91 -25.71 -27.99
C TYR A 516 12.39 -25.67 -27.62
N GLY A 517 13.19 -26.43 -28.37
CA GLY A 517 14.63 -26.58 -28.11
C GLY A 517 14.93 -27.20 -26.73
N VAL A 518 14.03 -28.05 -26.22
CA VAL A 518 14.12 -28.62 -24.87
C VAL A 518 15.32 -29.57 -24.78
N GLY A 519 16.22 -29.28 -23.86
CA GLY A 519 17.51 -29.94 -23.72
C GLY A 519 18.04 -29.93 -22.29
N ALA A 520 19.36 -29.99 -22.13
CA ALA A 520 20.04 -30.10 -20.84
C ALA A 520 19.89 -28.82 -19.97
N GLY A 521 18.76 -28.68 -19.28
CA GLY A 521 18.44 -27.54 -18.43
C GLY A 521 17.99 -26.29 -19.19
N THR A 522 17.72 -26.39 -20.49
CA THR A 522 17.29 -25.27 -21.34
C THR A 522 16.04 -25.62 -22.13
N SER A 523 15.12 -24.65 -22.22
CA SER A 523 14.00 -24.62 -23.14
C SER A 523 13.68 -23.17 -23.46
N LYS A 524 13.07 -22.93 -24.62
CA LYS A 524 12.56 -21.62 -25.01
C LYS A 524 11.04 -21.65 -24.96
N VAL A 525 10.43 -20.56 -24.53
CA VAL A 525 8.98 -20.39 -24.57
C VAL A 525 8.57 -19.73 -25.89
N ASP A 526 7.40 -20.12 -26.39
CA ASP A 526 6.73 -19.56 -27.55
C ASP A 526 5.22 -19.46 -27.27
N TYR A 527 4.52 -18.59 -27.97
CA TYR A 527 3.10 -18.31 -27.74
C TYR A 527 2.33 -18.18 -29.06
N VAL A 528 1.12 -18.74 -29.11
CA VAL A 528 0.17 -18.51 -30.21
C VAL A 528 -1.21 -18.19 -29.67
N THR A 529 -1.93 -17.27 -30.31
CA THR A 529 -3.33 -16.99 -29.94
C THR A 529 -4.29 -17.79 -30.81
N VAL A 530 -5.31 -18.41 -30.18
CA VAL A 530 -6.43 -19.07 -30.87
C VAL A 530 -7.75 -18.39 -30.54
N ASN A 531 -8.58 -18.18 -31.58
CA ASN A 531 -9.98 -17.78 -31.39
C ASN A 531 -10.89 -18.99 -31.11
N ARG A 532 -12.12 -18.72 -30.67
CA ARG A 532 -13.16 -19.72 -30.31
C ARG A 532 -13.90 -20.39 -31.48
N ARG A 533 -13.47 -20.17 -32.72
CA ARG A 533 -14.00 -20.91 -33.88
C ARG A 533 -13.26 -22.23 -34.00
N LEU A 534 -14.02 -23.32 -33.95
CA LEU A 534 -13.50 -24.70 -33.99
C LEU A 534 -14.10 -25.45 -35.19
N PRO A 535 -13.43 -26.49 -35.73
CA PRO A 535 -13.97 -27.31 -36.81
C PRO A 535 -15.18 -28.12 -36.36
N ALA A 536 -16.35 -27.79 -36.91
CA ALA A 536 -17.61 -28.42 -36.57
C ALA A 536 -18.39 -28.83 -37.82
N TYR A 537 -19.19 -29.89 -37.68
CA TYR A 537 -20.13 -30.35 -38.69
C TYR A 537 -21.34 -29.41 -38.78
N ALA A 538 -22.09 -29.49 -39.89
CA ALA A 538 -23.31 -28.71 -40.10
C ALA A 538 -24.44 -28.99 -39.07
N ASN A 539 -24.36 -30.08 -38.30
CA ASN A 539 -25.30 -30.39 -37.21
C ASN A 539 -24.95 -29.70 -35.87
N GLY A 540 -23.90 -28.85 -35.84
CA GLY A 540 -23.48 -28.13 -34.64
C GLY A 540 -22.65 -28.96 -33.65
N THR A 541 -21.99 -30.05 -34.07
CA THR A 541 -21.06 -30.81 -33.22
C THR A 541 -19.61 -30.70 -33.66
N LEU A 542 -18.69 -30.69 -32.69
CA LEU A 542 -17.23 -30.67 -32.93
C LEU A 542 -16.77 -31.92 -33.67
N GLY A 543 -15.90 -31.73 -34.68
CA GLY A 543 -15.44 -32.80 -35.58
C GLY A 543 -14.05 -33.35 -35.32
N LEU A 544 -13.20 -32.57 -34.64
CA LEU A 544 -11.88 -32.96 -34.17
C LEU A 544 -11.94 -33.17 -32.64
N SER A 545 -10.95 -32.73 -31.86
CA SER A 545 -11.01 -32.79 -30.41
C SER A 545 -12.27 -32.12 -29.81
N GLY A 546 -12.77 -32.68 -28.71
CA GLY A 546 -14.13 -32.42 -28.21
C GLY A 546 -15.20 -33.20 -28.99
N TYR A 547 -14.82 -34.27 -29.69
CA TYR A 547 -15.62 -34.96 -30.70
C TYR A 547 -17.07 -35.24 -30.27
N GLY A 548 -18.02 -34.80 -31.10
CA GLY A 548 -19.45 -34.99 -30.89
C GLY A 548 -20.09 -34.08 -29.84
N GLN A 549 -19.32 -33.25 -29.11
CA GLN A 549 -19.90 -32.25 -28.22
C GLN A 549 -20.52 -31.09 -29.02
N SER A 550 -21.59 -30.50 -28.47
CA SER A 550 -22.32 -29.40 -29.12
C SER A 550 -21.55 -28.08 -29.03
N ILE A 551 -21.46 -27.35 -30.14
CA ILE A 551 -20.86 -26.00 -30.16
C ILE A 551 -21.72 -24.96 -29.44
N SER A 552 -23.03 -25.23 -29.29
CA SER A 552 -24.02 -24.34 -28.66
C SER A 552 -24.32 -24.67 -27.20
N SER A 553 -23.49 -25.51 -26.56
CA SER A 553 -23.60 -25.84 -25.14
C SER A 553 -22.49 -25.19 -24.33
N THR A 554 -22.84 -24.50 -23.24
CA THR A 554 -21.86 -23.98 -22.27
C THR A 554 -21.17 -25.10 -21.48
N ALA A 555 -21.78 -26.28 -21.38
CA ALA A 555 -21.20 -27.47 -20.75
C ALA A 555 -20.14 -28.19 -21.62
N THR A 556 -19.88 -27.71 -22.84
CA THR A 556 -18.77 -28.20 -23.67
C THR A 556 -17.44 -27.66 -23.11
N THR A 557 -16.46 -28.54 -22.93
CA THR A 557 -15.12 -28.19 -22.42
C THR A 557 -14.17 -27.94 -23.59
N LEU A 558 -13.47 -26.80 -23.62
CA LEU A 558 -12.71 -26.39 -24.80
C LEU A 558 -11.20 -26.58 -24.75
N TRP A 559 -10.58 -26.78 -23.56
CA TRP A 559 -9.12 -26.73 -23.45
C TRP A 559 -8.37 -27.68 -24.39
N ILE A 560 -8.80 -28.93 -24.59
CA ILE A 560 -8.12 -29.85 -25.52
C ILE A 560 -8.29 -29.40 -26.98
N ALA A 561 -9.49 -28.96 -27.38
CA ALA A 561 -9.75 -28.50 -28.74
C ALA A 561 -9.01 -27.20 -29.09
N LEU A 562 -8.86 -26.31 -28.10
CA LEU A 562 -8.06 -25.09 -28.24
C LEU A 562 -6.55 -25.39 -28.20
N ALA A 563 -6.10 -26.37 -27.41
CA ALA A 563 -4.71 -26.84 -27.45
C ALA A 563 -4.36 -27.51 -28.79
N GLU A 564 -5.24 -28.38 -29.32
CA GLU A 564 -5.10 -29.03 -30.63
C GLU A 564 -5.02 -28.00 -31.76
N LYS A 565 -5.94 -27.01 -31.76
CA LYS A 565 -5.90 -25.87 -32.70
C LYS A 565 -4.60 -25.05 -32.56
N ALA A 566 -4.20 -24.74 -31.33
CA ALA A 566 -2.99 -23.97 -31.07
C ALA A 566 -1.74 -24.70 -31.53
N TYR A 567 -1.67 -26.01 -31.32
CA TYR A 567 -0.56 -26.86 -31.77
C TYR A 567 -0.45 -26.88 -33.31
N ALA A 568 -1.59 -26.95 -34.02
CA ALA A 568 -1.64 -26.83 -35.48
C ALA A 568 -1.22 -25.44 -36.00
N GLN A 569 -1.58 -24.35 -35.31
CA GLN A 569 -1.08 -23.00 -35.62
C GLN A 569 0.42 -22.86 -35.33
N TRP A 570 0.87 -23.38 -34.19
CA TRP A 570 2.24 -23.27 -33.70
C TRP A 570 3.25 -24.00 -34.60
N ASN A 571 2.84 -25.10 -35.25
CA ASN A 571 3.65 -25.77 -36.28
C ASN A 571 4.18 -24.79 -37.35
N GLU A 572 3.40 -23.77 -37.75
CA GLU A 572 3.81 -22.84 -38.80
C GLU A 572 5.02 -21.95 -38.44
N THR A 573 5.34 -21.82 -37.14
CA THR A 573 6.58 -21.17 -36.68
C THR A 573 7.83 -21.97 -37.07
N GLY A 574 7.68 -23.28 -37.30
CA GLY A 574 8.77 -24.25 -37.42
C GLY A 574 9.38 -24.71 -36.09
N ASN A 575 8.98 -24.11 -34.95
CA ASN A 575 9.53 -24.42 -33.63
C ASN A 575 9.05 -25.78 -33.07
N GLU A 576 7.91 -26.28 -33.55
CA GLU A 576 7.36 -27.56 -33.15
C GLU A 576 8.20 -28.75 -33.67
N GLY A 577 8.71 -28.68 -34.91
CA GLY A 577 9.59 -29.70 -35.50
C GLY A 577 9.03 -30.52 -36.68
N ARG A 578 7.80 -30.27 -37.15
CA ARG A 578 7.23 -30.87 -38.38
C ARG A 578 7.47 -30.03 -39.65
N ASP A 579 6.44 -29.91 -40.48
CA ASP A 579 6.50 -29.43 -41.87
C ASP A 579 6.36 -27.90 -42.03
N GLY A 580 6.12 -27.16 -40.93
CA GLY A 580 6.02 -25.71 -40.97
C GLY A 580 4.71 -25.17 -41.55
N THR A 581 3.60 -25.93 -41.49
CA THR A 581 2.31 -25.53 -42.11
C THR A 581 1.15 -25.41 -41.12
N ASN A 582 0.36 -24.33 -41.24
CA ASN A 582 -0.83 -24.08 -40.42
C ASN A 582 -2.04 -24.93 -40.89
N ARG A 583 -2.06 -26.22 -40.53
CA ARG A 583 -3.12 -27.17 -40.90
C ARG A 583 -3.22 -28.34 -39.93
N TYR A 584 -4.43 -28.83 -39.68
CA TYR A 584 -4.63 -29.98 -38.79
C TYR A 584 -3.94 -31.26 -39.28
N SER A 585 -3.90 -31.50 -40.60
CA SER A 585 -3.24 -32.70 -41.14
C SER A 585 -1.73 -32.75 -40.92
N ALA A 586 -1.08 -31.64 -40.57
CA ALA A 586 0.34 -31.63 -40.23
C ALA A 586 0.61 -32.24 -38.84
N ILE A 587 -0.36 -32.16 -37.93
CA ILE A 587 -0.24 -32.72 -36.57
C ILE A 587 -0.69 -34.20 -36.50
N GLU A 588 -0.89 -34.87 -37.63
CA GLU A 588 -1.13 -36.31 -37.68
C GLU A 588 0.18 -37.10 -37.56
N GLY A 589 0.18 -38.13 -36.71
CA GLY A 589 1.38 -38.90 -36.39
C GLY A 589 2.35 -38.12 -35.49
N GLY A 590 2.96 -38.81 -34.52
CA GLY A 590 3.84 -38.15 -33.56
C GLY A 590 4.11 -39.04 -32.35
N TRP A 591 4.74 -38.46 -31.34
CA TRP A 591 5.19 -39.21 -30.18
C TRP A 591 5.04 -38.40 -28.88
N MET A 592 4.66 -39.08 -27.81
CA MET A 592 4.16 -38.44 -26.58
C MET A 592 5.24 -37.69 -25.80
N SER A 593 6.51 -38.13 -25.83
CA SER A 593 7.60 -37.45 -25.13
C SER A 593 7.90 -36.06 -25.71
N ASN A 594 7.70 -35.87 -27.02
CA ASN A 594 7.82 -34.55 -27.66
C ASN A 594 6.76 -33.59 -27.10
N VAL A 595 5.49 -34.01 -27.07
CA VAL A 595 4.37 -33.19 -26.58
C VAL A 595 4.54 -32.87 -25.10
N ASN A 596 4.93 -33.86 -24.29
CA ASN A 596 5.20 -33.64 -22.88
C ASN A 596 6.30 -32.58 -22.67
N ALA A 597 7.39 -32.63 -23.44
CA ALA A 597 8.44 -31.63 -23.40
C ALA A 597 7.97 -30.24 -23.91
N GLN A 598 7.15 -30.21 -24.97
CA GLN A 598 6.59 -28.98 -25.55
C GLN A 598 5.55 -28.30 -24.63
N ILE A 599 4.88 -29.04 -23.74
CA ILE A 599 3.95 -28.47 -22.75
C ILE A 599 4.72 -28.02 -21.50
N LEU A 600 5.49 -28.92 -20.90
CA LEU A 600 6.10 -28.72 -19.57
C LEU A 600 7.39 -27.88 -19.62
N GLY A 601 8.11 -27.94 -20.74
CA GLY A 601 9.40 -27.28 -20.90
C GLY A 601 10.59 -28.04 -20.30
N HIS A 602 10.42 -29.33 -20.01
CA HIS A 602 11.47 -30.26 -19.58
C HIS A 602 11.28 -31.66 -20.19
N ASN A 603 12.37 -32.43 -20.28
CA ASN A 603 12.38 -33.71 -20.97
C ASN A 603 11.55 -34.80 -20.29
N SER A 604 11.08 -35.74 -21.10
CA SER A 604 10.39 -36.97 -20.69
C SER A 604 11.31 -38.18 -20.86
N THR A 605 11.00 -39.30 -20.20
CA THR A 605 11.79 -40.54 -20.35
C THR A 605 11.06 -41.56 -21.22
N ASP A 606 11.64 -41.86 -22.38
CA ASP A 606 11.23 -42.97 -23.25
C ASP A 606 11.75 -44.32 -22.74
N ARG A 607 10.84 -45.27 -22.56
CA ARG A 607 11.09 -46.58 -21.93
C ARG A 607 10.65 -47.70 -22.87
N SER A 608 11.57 -48.34 -23.57
CA SER A 608 11.26 -49.52 -24.42
C SER A 608 10.76 -50.69 -23.57
N PHE A 609 9.66 -51.33 -23.98
CA PHE A 609 9.14 -52.52 -23.31
C PHE A 609 10.09 -53.73 -23.41
N LEU A 610 11.05 -53.73 -24.34
CA LEU A 610 12.05 -54.79 -24.45
C LEU A 610 13.10 -54.72 -23.33
N ASN A 611 13.42 -53.51 -22.87
CA ASN A 611 14.55 -53.24 -21.98
C ASN A 611 14.13 -52.71 -20.58
N SER A 612 12.84 -52.49 -20.37
CA SER A 612 12.28 -51.96 -19.11
C SER A 612 11.62 -53.07 -18.29
N SER A 613 11.38 -52.80 -17.00
CA SER A 613 10.73 -53.76 -16.09
C SER A 613 9.29 -53.34 -15.74
N LYS A 614 8.46 -54.31 -15.32
CA LYS A 614 7.13 -54.04 -14.74
C LYS A 614 7.22 -53.03 -13.60
N LEU A 615 8.20 -53.21 -12.71
CA LEU A 615 8.41 -52.34 -11.55
C LEU A 615 8.72 -50.89 -11.96
N THR A 616 9.41 -50.66 -13.08
CA THR A 616 9.66 -49.31 -13.60
C THR A 616 8.34 -48.59 -13.93
N LEU A 617 7.40 -49.27 -14.59
CA LEU A 617 6.09 -48.71 -14.92
C LEU A 617 5.21 -48.51 -13.68
N VAL A 618 5.22 -49.47 -12.75
CA VAL A 618 4.49 -49.35 -11.46
C VAL A 618 5.02 -48.18 -10.64
N ASN A 619 6.35 -48.03 -10.52
CA ASN A 619 6.95 -46.93 -9.76
C ASN A 619 6.60 -45.56 -10.33
N ALA A 620 6.55 -45.41 -11.66
CA ALA A 620 6.14 -44.15 -12.29
C ALA A 620 4.68 -43.79 -11.95
N LEU A 621 3.76 -44.77 -12.01
CA LEU A 621 2.36 -44.58 -11.61
C LEU A 621 2.22 -44.27 -10.11
N THR A 622 3.01 -44.93 -9.25
CA THR A 622 3.03 -44.66 -7.79
C THR A 622 3.63 -43.29 -7.46
N ALA A 623 4.55 -42.78 -8.26
CA ALA A 623 5.13 -41.45 -8.14
C ALA A 623 4.25 -40.33 -8.74
N HIS A 624 3.04 -40.65 -9.23
CA HIS A 624 2.16 -39.71 -9.93
C HIS A 624 2.81 -39.05 -11.16
N GLU A 625 3.66 -39.80 -11.89
CA GLU A 625 4.13 -39.37 -13.20
C GLU A 625 3.00 -39.48 -14.24
N ALA A 626 2.99 -38.55 -15.22
CA ALA A 626 2.19 -38.73 -16.42
C ALA A 626 2.77 -39.89 -17.24
N VAL A 627 1.96 -40.93 -17.46
CA VAL A 627 2.38 -42.14 -18.18
C VAL A 627 1.52 -42.37 -19.42
N THR A 628 2.18 -42.53 -20.57
CA THR A 628 1.54 -42.92 -21.84
C THR A 628 2.25 -44.11 -22.48
N VAL A 629 1.59 -44.79 -23.40
CA VAL A 629 2.13 -45.96 -24.11
C VAL A 629 1.78 -45.93 -25.59
N GLY A 630 2.77 -46.21 -26.44
CA GLY A 630 2.60 -46.39 -27.88
C GLY A 630 2.48 -47.87 -28.25
N THR A 631 1.52 -48.18 -29.11
CA THR A 631 1.28 -49.55 -29.61
C THR A 631 2.02 -49.86 -30.91
N ARG A 632 2.35 -51.13 -31.11
CA ARG A 632 2.88 -51.65 -32.40
C ARG A 632 1.77 -51.70 -33.44
N ALA A 633 2.13 -51.75 -34.72
CA ALA A 633 1.17 -51.70 -35.82
C ALA A 633 0.13 -52.84 -35.83
N ASN A 634 0.44 -53.99 -35.23
CA ASN A 634 -0.42 -55.17 -35.13
C ASN A 634 -1.03 -55.39 -33.73
N ALA A 635 -0.99 -54.38 -32.84
CA ALA A 635 -1.60 -54.48 -31.52
C ALA A 635 -3.12 -54.72 -31.63
N SER A 636 -3.59 -55.71 -30.87
CA SER A 636 -5.00 -56.17 -30.89
C SER A 636 -5.45 -56.82 -29.58
N THR A 637 -4.52 -57.16 -28.68
CA THR A 637 -4.84 -57.85 -27.42
C THR A 637 -5.69 -56.96 -26.53
N GLY A 638 -6.76 -57.53 -25.96
CA GLY A 638 -7.65 -56.82 -25.02
C GLY A 638 -8.41 -55.62 -25.61
N GLY A 639 -8.50 -55.50 -26.95
CA GLY A 639 -9.13 -54.35 -27.61
C GLY A 639 -8.19 -53.16 -27.84
N LEU A 640 -6.87 -53.37 -27.77
CA LEU A 640 -5.90 -52.38 -28.28
C LEU A 640 -6.07 -52.16 -29.79
N TYR A 641 -5.80 -50.93 -30.22
CA TYR A 641 -5.62 -50.54 -31.62
C TYR A 641 -4.13 -50.33 -31.86
N GLY A 642 -3.64 -50.71 -33.05
CA GLY A 642 -2.24 -50.53 -33.44
C GLY A 642 -1.92 -49.13 -33.96
N GLN A 643 -0.66 -48.71 -33.84
CA GLN A 643 -0.17 -47.35 -34.14
C GLN A 643 -0.90 -46.24 -33.37
N HIS A 644 -1.45 -46.58 -32.20
CA HIS A 644 -2.25 -45.70 -31.35
C HIS A 644 -1.61 -45.48 -29.98
N ALA A 645 -1.81 -44.30 -29.42
CA ALA A 645 -1.34 -43.91 -28.09
C ALA A 645 -2.43 -44.06 -27.03
N TYR A 646 -2.05 -44.48 -25.83
CA TYR A 646 -2.93 -44.59 -24.66
C TYR A 646 -2.30 -43.92 -23.45
N LEU A 647 -3.12 -43.47 -22.51
CA LEU A 647 -2.67 -43.19 -21.14
C LEU A 647 -2.63 -44.51 -20.37
N VAL A 648 -1.70 -44.66 -19.43
CA VAL A 648 -1.76 -45.70 -18.40
C VAL A 648 -2.22 -45.03 -17.10
N THR A 649 -3.38 -45.44 -16.58
CA THR A 649 -4.05 -44.69 -15.49
C THR A 649 -3.96 -45.36 -14.12
N GLU A 650 -3.71 -46.67 -14.08
CA GLU A 650 -3.71 -47.46 -12.84
C GLU A 650 -2.95 -48.77 -13.02
N TYR A 651 -2.40 -49.30 -11.92
CA TYR A 651 -1.93 -50.67 -11.80
C TYR A 651 -2.65 -51.35 -10.63
N ASN A 652 -3.34 -52.45 -10.90
CA ASN A 652 -4.02 -53.25 -9.89
C ASN A 652 -3.13 -54.44 -9.48
N SER A 653 -2.63 -54.39 -8.25
CA SER A 653 -1.73 -55.42 -7.68
C SER A 653 -2.40 -56.76 -7.39
N SER A 654 -3.73 -56.79 -7.28
CA SER A 654 -4.49 -58.02 -6.99
C SER A 654 -4.77 -58.85 -8.24
N THR A 655 -4.86 -58.20 -9.42
CA THR A 655 -5.04 -58.85 -10.72
C THR A 655 -3.78 -58.88 -11.58
N ASP A 656 -2.71 -58.20 -11.16
CA ASP A 656 -1.46 -57.96 -11.91
C ASP A 656 -1.71 -57.37 -13.33
N THR A 657 -2.57 -56.35 -13.38
CA THR A 657 -2.98 -55.70 -14.63
C THR A 657 -2.90 -54.18 -14.55
N PHE A 658 -2.63 -53.57 -15.71
CA PHE A 658 -2.65 -52.13 -15.93
C PHE A 658 -3.95 -51.71 -16.62
N THR A 659 -4.54 -50.61 -16.16
CA THR A 659 -5.69 -49.96 -16.80
C THR A 659 -5.20 -48.89 -17.76
N LEU A 660 -5.66 -48.95 -19.02
CA LEU A 660 -5.31 -47.98 -20.07
C LEU A 660 -6.54 -47.15 -20.45
N HIS A 661 -6.34 -45.86 -20.74
CA HIS A 661 -7.38 -44.97 -21.26
C HIS A 661 -7.09 -44.62 -22.72
N ASN A 662 -8.10 -44.81 -23.57
CA ASN A 662 -8.05 -44.46 -24.99
C ASN A 662 -8.40 -42.97 -25.17
N PRO A 663 -7.55 -42.13 -25.80
CA PRO A 663 -7.81 -40.69 -26.00
C PRO A 663 -9.08 -40.37 -26.82
N TRP A 664 -9.69 -41.36 -27.48
CA TRP A 664 -11.03 -41.25 -28.06
C TRP A 664 -12.14 -41.02 -27.01
N GLY A 665 -11.87 -41.20 -25.72
CA GLY A 665 -12.84 -41.08 -24.62
C GLY A 665 -13.83 -42.24 -24.54
N VAL A 666 -13.69 -43.25 -25.41
CA VAL A 666 -14.49 -44.46 -25.54
C VAL A 666 -13.59 -45.63 -25.96
N LEU A 667 -14.14 -46.85 -26.07
CA LEU A 667 -13.42 -48.03 -26.57
C LEU A 667 -12.07 -48.25 -25.86
N HIS A 668 -12.13 -48.22 -24.52
CA HIS A 668 -10.99 -48.53 -23.67
C HIS A 668 -10.68 -50.04 -23.72
N PRO A 669 -9.41 -50.44 -23.75
CA PRO A 669 -9.05 -51.85 -23.69
C PRO A 669 -9.40 -52.44 -22.32
N THR A 670 -9.59 -53.76 -22.26
CA THR A 670 -9.64 -54.49 -20.98
C THR A 670 -8.30 -54.34 -20.24
N PRO A 671 -8.25 -54.39 -18.90
CA PRO A 671 -6.99 -54.36 -18.16
C PRO A 671 -5.99 -55.40 -18.66
N LEU A 672 -4.73 -54.99 -18.86
CA LEU A 672 -3.69 -55.80 -19.52
C LEU A 672 -2.57 -56.18 -18.55
N THR A 673 -2.08 -57.41 -18.64
CA THR A 673 -0.88 -57.83 -17.89
C THR A 673 0.38 -57.23 -18.51
N TRP A 674 1.48 -57.21 -17.73
CA TRP A 674 2.79 -56.76 -18.24
C TRP A 674 3.21 -57.48 -19.53
N THR A 675 3.02 -58.81 -19.61
CA THR A 675 3.36 -59.61 -20.80
C THR A 675 2.54 -59.21 -22.03
N GLN A 676 1.26 -58.87 -21.84
CA GLN A 676 0.40 -58.41 -22.93
C GLN A 676 0.83 -57.04 -23.44
N LEU A 677 1.17 -56.09 -22.53
CA LEU A 677 1.76 -54.81 -22.91
C LEU A 677 3.09 -55.01 -23.64
N GLN A 678 4.00 -55.83 -23.11
CA GLN A 678 5.31 -56.08 -23.72
C GLN A 678 5.22 -56.71 -25.13
N ALA A 679 4.19 -57.51 -25.40
CA ALA A 679 3.93 -58.08 -26.73
C ALA A 679 3.34 -57.07 -27.73
N ASN A 680 2.44 -56.18 -27.27
CA ASN A 680 1.65 -55.30 -28.14
C ASN A 680 2.21 -53.87 -28.24
N CYS A 681 3.04 -53.42 -27.30
CA CYS A 681 3.53 -52.05 -27.20
C CYS A 681 5.00 -51.92 -27.61
N SER A 682 5.39 -50.73 -28.10
CA SER A 682 6.78 -50.42 -28.45
C SER A 682 7.52 -49.89 -27.22
N SER A 683 7.06 -48.75 -26.72
CA SER A 683 7.60 -48.03 -25.57
C SER A 683 6.48 -47.38 -24.76
N PHE A 684 6.76 -47.12 -23.48
CA PHE A 684 5.99 -46.20 -22.65
C PHE A 684 6.83 -44.94 -22.38
N VAL A 685 6.15 -43.83 -22.16
CA VAL A 685 6.76 -42.54 -21.78
C VAL A 685 6.36 -42.26 -20.34
N THR A 686 7.32 -41.86 -19.51
CA THR A 686 7.04 -41.35 -18.16
C THR A 686 7.59 -39.94 -17.98
N THR A 687 6.87 -39.10 -17.23
CA THR A 687 7.18 -37.67 -17.10
C THR A 687 6.65 -37.13 -15.78
N ASN A 688 7.48 -36.39 -15.05
CA ASN A 688 6.98 -35.55 -13.96
C ASN A 688 6.08 -34.45 -14.55
N ALA A 689 4.78 -34.53 -14.28
CA ALA A 689 3.78 -33.59 -14.79
C ALA A 689 3.79 -32.24 -14.05
N THR A 690 4.43 -32.16 -12.89
CA THR A 690 4.40 -30.97 -12.03
C THR A 690 5.45 -29.94 -12.44
N GLY A 691 5.08 -28.66 -12.32
CA GLY A 691 5.92 -27.52 -12.67
C GLY A 691 6.03 -27.28 -14.17
N LEU A 692 5.74 -26.05 -14.60
CA LEU A 692 6.26 -25.55 -15.87
C LEU A 692 7.64 -24.95 -15.60
N THR A 693 8.62 -25.23 -16.45
CA THR A 693 9.91 -24.54 -16.31
C THR A 693 9.74 -23.04 -16.57
N THR A 694 10.28 -22.22 -15.67
CA THR A 694 10.42 -20.77 -15.85
C THR A 694 11.58 -20.51 -16.81
N ALA A 695 11.38 -20.90 -18.07
CA ALA A 695 12.33 -20.65 -19.14
C ALA A 695 12.49 -19.15 -19.40
N SER A 696 13.69 -18.76 -19.82
CA SER A 696 13.97 -17.39 -20.22
C SER A 696 13.14 -17.01 -21.44
N LEU A 697 12.51 -15.83 -21.39
CA LEU A 697 11.99 -15.19 -22.59
C LEU A 697 13.15 -15.08 -23.61
N PRO A 698 12.96 -15.49 -24.88
CA PRO A 698 13.99 -15.32 -25.88
C PRO A 698 14.37 -13.84 -25.96
N HIS A 699 15.67 -13.54 -25.86
CA HIS A 699 16.13 -12.18 -26.16
C HIS A 699 15.72 -11.84 -27.59
N ALA A 700 15.18 -10.63 -27.77
CA ALA A 700 14.77 -10.09 -29.06
C ALA A 700 15.83 -10.43 -30.13
N ALA A 701 15.37 -11.03 -31.24
CA ALA A 701 16.23 -11.72 -32.18
C ALA A 701 17.43 -10.84 -32.60
N SER A 702 18.64 -11.32 -32.30
CA SER A 702 19.85 -10.67 -32.79
C SER A 702 19.84 -10.71 -34.31
N LEU A 703 20.07 -9.55 -34.93
CA LEU A 703 20.18 -9.41 -36.38
C LEU A 703 21.13 -10.49 -36.93
N PRO A 704 20.74 -11.27 -37.96
CA PRO A 704 21.52 -12.41 -38.37
C PRO A 704 22.89 -11.97 -38.89
N ARG A 705 23.95 -12.32 -38.16
CA ARG A 705 25.26 -12.50 -38.79
C ARG A 705 25.10 -13.55 -39.88
N THR A 706 25.68 -13.27 -41.04
CA THR A 706 25.64 -14.12 -42.23
C THR A 706 26.29 -15.48 -41.97
N SER A 707 25.52 -16.42 -41.44
CA SER A 707 25.92 -17.83 -41.33
C SER A 707 25.95 -18.44 -42.72
N LYS A 708 27.16 -18.64 -43.25
CA LYS A 708 27.37 -19.37 -44.50
C LYS A 708 26.70 -20.74 -44.39
N ILE A 709 25.87 -21.06 -45.37
CA ILE A 709 25.29 -22.40 -45.53
C ILE A 709 26.46 -23.38 -45.71
N ALA A 710 26.68 -24.24 -44.72
CA ALA A 710 27.51 -25.42 -44.91
C ALA A 710 26.71 -26.42 -45.77
N PRO A 711 27.30 -27.04 -46.81
CA PRO A 711 26.60 -28.04 -47.61
C PRO A 711 26.17 -29.22 -46.74
N VAL A 712 24.92 -29.67 -46.89
CA VAL A 712 24.46 -30.92 -46.28
C VAL A 712 25.28 -32.06 -46.89
N ALA A 713 26.07 -32.72 -46.04
CA ALA A 713 26.80 -33.92 -46.44
C ALA A 713 25.80 -35.07 -46.63
N ASP A 714 25.82 -35.65 -47.82
CA ASP A 714 25.04 -36.84 -48.16
C ASP A 714 25.35 -37.99 -47.18
N ARG A 715 24.30 -38.52 -46.56
CA ARG A 715 24.31 -39.83 -45.90
C ARG A 715 23.09 -40.63 -46.35
N THR A 716 23.15 -41.15 -47.57
CA THR A 716 22.44 -42.38 -47.92
C THR A 716 22.76 -43.49 -46.92
N GLN A 717 21.82 -43.83 -46.04
CA GLN A 717 21.68 -45.19 -45.52
C GLN A 717 20.28 -45.69 -45.85
N ALA A 718 20.23 -46.87 -46.47
CA ALA A 718 19.04 -47.36 -47.14
C ALA A 718 17.95 -47.81 -46.17
N ILE A 719 16.75 -47.25 -46.32
CA ILE A 719 15.51 -47.85 -45.81
C ILE A 719 15.01 -48.80 -46.90
N PRO A 720 14.88 -50.12 -46.64
CA PRO A 720 14.42 -51.06 -47.65
C PRO A 720 12.94 -50.87 -47.95
N THR A 721 12.62 -50.59 -49.22
CA THR A 721 11.26 -50.58 -49.75
C THR A 721 10.61 -51.95 -49.60
N MET A 722 9.59 -52.07 -48.75
CA MET A 722 8.67 -53.20 -48.79
C MET A 722 7.46 -52.87 -49.67
N ARG A 723 7.19 -53.81 -50.60
CA ARG A 723 6.22 -53.66 -51.68
C ARG A 723 4.79 -53.68 -51.14
N THR A 724 3.93 -52.82 -51.69
CA THR A 724 2.47 -52.89 -51.55
C THR A 724 1.92 -54.10 -52.28
N ASN A 725 1.70 -55.21 -51.57
CA ASN A 725 0.87 -56.31 -52.06
C ASN A 725 -0.61 -56.02 -51.74
N GLN A 726 -1.46 -56.14 -52.76
CA GLN A 726 -2.91 -56.04 -52.61
C GLN A 726 -3.47 -57.21 -51.80
N ILE A 727 -4.53 -56.97 -51.03
CA ILE A 727 -5.59 -57.95 -50.78
C ILE A 727 -6.94 -57.28 -51.01
N GLN A 728 -7.74 -57.84 -51.94
CA GLN A 728 -9.13 -57.48 -52.16
C GLN A 728 -10.04 -58.20 -51.15
N SER A 729 -10.99 -57.48 -50.55
CA SER A 729 -12.40 -57.89 -50.31
C SER A 729 -13.11 -56.81 -49.48
N GLY A 730 -14.33 -56.35 -49.81
CA GLY A 730 -15.08 -56.60 -51.03
C GLY A 730 -16.50 -56.00 -50.97
N ARG A 731 -16.96 -55.47 -52.12
CA ARG A 731 -18.37 -55.39 -52.55
C ARG A 731 -19.35 -54.52 -51.74
N LEU A 732 -19.65 -53.33 -52.28
CA LEU A 732 -21.03 -52.91 -52.54
C LEU A 732 -21.12 -52.27 -53.94
N THR A 733 -22.29 -52.32 -54.57
CA THR A 733 -22.47 -52.21 -56.02
C THR A 733 -23.27 -50.99 -56.46
N HIS A 734 -22.81 -50.26 -57.49
CA HIS A 734 -23.67 -49.77 -58.58
C HIS A 734 -22.90 -49.47 -59.88
N ARG A 735 -23.62 -49.06 -60.93
CA ARG A 735 -23.38 -49.35 -62.36
C ARG A 735 -23.06 -48.09 -63.20
N ALA A 736 -22.29 -48.28 -64.28
CA ALA A 736 -22.19 -47.45 -65.51
C ALA A 736 -21.55 -46.04 -65.35
N VAL A 737 -21.01 -45.35 -66.38
CA VAL A 737 -21.06 -45.49 -67.86
C VAL A 737 -19.63 -45.32 -68.47
N ASP A 738 -19.51 -45.57 -69.79
CA ASP A 738 -18.32 -45.71 -70.66
C ASP A 738 -17.52 -44.43 -71.05
N ASP A 739 -16.52 -44.65 -71.93
CA ASP A 739 -15.82 -43.75 -72.88
C ASP A 739 -14.79 -42.69 -72.38
N VAL A 740 -13.84 -42.19 -73.20
CA VAL A 740 -12.88 -42.76 -74.18
C VAL A 740 -11.96 -41.62 -74.72
N SER A 741 -10.81 -41.97 -75.31
CA SER A 741 -9.93 -41.17 -76.20
C SER A 741 -9.20 -39.91 -75.68
N ASP A 742 -7.86 -39.99 -75.71
CA ASP A 742 -6.98 -39.23 -76.62
C ASP A 742 -7.46 -37.87 -77.18
N SER A 743 -6.61 -36.85 -77.09
CA SER A 743 -5.69 -36.53 -78.21
C SER A 743 -4.76 -35.32 -77.92
N GLU A 744 -3.59 -35.36 -78.55
CA GLU A 744 -2.59 -34.28 -78.64
C GLU A 744 -3.08 -33.11 -79.53
N LEU A 745 -2.25 -32.08 -79.78
CA LEU A 745 -2.58 -31.08 -80.83
C LEU A 745 -1.85 -29.71 -80.84
N ASN A 746 -0.52 -29.67 -80.87
CA ASN A 746 0.31 -28.71 -81.65
C ASN A 746 0.39 -27.16 -81.40
N VAL A 747 1.65 -26.70 -81.26
CA VAL A 747 2.38 -25.74 -82.15
C VAL A 747 1.86 -24.28 -82.26
N SER A 748 2.67 -23.22 -82.11
CA SER A 748 3.85 -22.95 -82.97
C SER A 748 4.81 -21.84 -82.50
N SER A 749 6.10 -21.99 -82.87
CA SER A 749 6.99 -20.93 -83.42
C SER A 749 7.48 -19.78 -82.51
N GLN A 750 8.67 -19.17 -82.68
CA GLN A 750 9.94 -19.53 -83.37
C GLN A 750 11.04 -18.51 -82.97
N THR A 751 12.31 -18.79 -83.35
CA THR A 751 13.44 -17.82 -83.54
C THR A 751 14.05 -17.10 -82.33
N HIS A 752 15.34 -16.72 -82.31
CA HIS A 752 16.59 -17.31 -82.85
C HIS A 752 17.80 -16.55 -82.26
N ALA A 753 19.02 -17.12 -82.38
CA ALA A 753 20.35 -16.51 -82.12
C ALA A 753 20.69 -16.11 -80.66
N ALA A 754 21.76 -16.58 -80.00
CA ALA A 754 23.16 -16.87 -80.34
C ALA A 754 24.12 -15.66 -80.29
N ALA A 755 24.97 -15.60 -79.26
CA ALA A 755 26.43 -15.33 -79.34
C ALA A 755 27.07 -15.28 -77.93
N ALA A 756 28.16 -16.04 -77.74
CA ALA A 756 29.23 -15.70 -76.79
C ALA A 756 30.34 -14.95 -77.56
N PRO A 757 31.35 -14.30 -76.92
CA PRO A 757 32.51 -15.09 -76.42
C PRO A 757 33.37 -14.50 -75.28
N ALA A 758 34.19 -15.39 -74.70
CA ALA A 758 35.62 -15.23 -74.35
C ALA A 758 36.17 -14.14 -73.39
N LEU A 759 36.65 -14.63 -72.23
CA LEU A 759 38.07 -14.69 -71.82
C LEU A 759 38.93 -13.40 -71.62
N ASN A 760 39.41 -13.20 -70.38
CA ASN A 760 40.83 -13.41 -69.94
C ASN A 760 41.53 -12.27 -69.14
N ALA A 761 42.20 -12.69 -68.05
CA ALA A 761 43.39 -12.16 -67.35
C ALA A 761 43.68 -10.64 -67.18
N ARG A 762 43.94 -10.22 -65.93
CA ARG A 762 45.32 -10.07 -65.38
C ARG A 762 45.38 -9.61 -63.90
N MET A 763 46.47 -10.01 -63.23
CA MET A 763 46.97 -9.44 -61.97
C MET A 763 47.76 -8.14 -62.23
N GLN A 764 47.75 -7.16 -61.29
CA GLN A 764 48.96 -6.68 -60.60
C GLN A 764 48.70 -5.55 -59.55
N GLU A 765 49.46 -5.64 -58.45
CA GLU A 765 50.05 -4.55 -57.62
C GLU A 765 49.24 -3.66 -56.64
N LEU A 766 49.42 -3.98 -55.33
CA LEU A 766 49.99 -3.14 -54.23
C LEU A 766 49.25 -1.84 -53.75
N PRO A 767 49.56 -1.29 -52.54
CA PRO A 767 50.60 -1.64 -51.56
C PRO A 767 50.14 -1.91 -50.10
N LYS A 768 51.14 -2.18 -49.24
CA LYS A 768 51.06 -2.50 -47.79
C LYS A 768 50.89 -1.26 -46.90
N THR A 769 50.38 -1.44 -45.67
CA THR A 769 50.95 -0.82 -44.45
C THR A 769 50.59 -1.56 -43.15
N ASN A 770 51.64 -2.09 -42.49
CA ASN A 770 51.95 -2.21 -41.05
C ASN A 770 50.96 -2.60 -39.92
N SER A 771 51.59 -3.24 -38.91
CA SER A 771 51.21 -3.48 -37.50
C SER A 771 49.91 -4.26 -37.24
N GLY A 772 49.89 -5.44 -36.60
CA GLY A 772 50.95 -6.20 -35.92
C GLY A 772 50.74 -6.23 -34.40
N PHE A 773 50.47 -7.40 -33.85
CA PHE A 773 50.58 -7.72 -32.43
C PHE A 773 50.85 -9.23 -32.24
N ASP A 774 51.54 -9.56 -31.15
CA ASP A 774 52.28 -10.81 -30.97
C ASP A 774 51.46 -12.07 -30.68
N LEU A 775 52.07 -13.21 -31.02
CA LEU A 775 51.77 -14.53 -30.48
C LEU A 775 52.78 -14.84 -29.37
N MET A 776 52.31 -15.33 -28.21
CA MET A 776 52.89 -16.44 -27.42
C MET A 776 52.38 -16.41 -25.96
N ASN A 777 51.67 -17.45 -25.53
CA ASN A 777 52.27 -18.49 -24.69
C ASN A 777 51.30 -19.65 -24.40
N LEU A 778 51.88 -20.81 -24.11
CA LEU A 778 51.21 -22.09 -23.86
C LEU A 778 51.20 -22.41 -22.35
N GLU A 779 50.05 -22.89 -21.85
CA GLU A 779 49.86 -23.97 -20.85
C GLU A 779 50.54 -23.88 -19.45
N PRO A 780 50.21 -24.76 -18.46
CA PRO A 780 49.14 -25.77 -18.39
C PRO A 780 48.20 -25.69 -17.16
N ASP A 781 47.23 -26.60 -17.16
CA ASP A 781 46.37 -27.09 -16.06
C ASP A 781 47.15 -27.55 -14.79
N PRO A 782 46.52 -27.60 -13.59
CA PRO A 782 46.22 -28.93 -13.04
C PRO A 782 44.94 -29.04 -12.17
N GLY A 783 44.30 -30.21 -12.24
CA GLY A 783 43.64 -30.85 -11.08
C GLY A 783 44.39 -32.14 -10.66
N PRO A 784 43.79 -33.05 -9.89
CA PRO A 784 42.71 -32.89 -8.89
C PRO A 784 43.06 -33.56 -7.54
N GLU A 785 42.37 -33.24 -6.42
CA GLU A 785 42.21 -34.21 -5.32
C GLU A 785 41.02 -33.93 -4.39
N GLN A 786 40.61 -34.96 -3.64
CA GLN A 786 39.39 -35.02 -2.82
C GLN A 786 39.59 -34.39 -1.43
N THR A 787 38.53 -33.99 -0.71
CA THR A 787 37.92 -34.87 0.31
C THR A 787 36.58 -34.35 0.82
N SER A 788 35.80 -35.27 1.39
CA SER A 788 34.43 -35.09 1.91
C SER A 788 34.35 -34.37 3.26
N GLU A 789 33.24 -33.67 3.51
CA GLU A 789 32.41 -33.99 4.70
C GLU A 789 30.94 -33.55 4.54
N LEU A 790 30.05 -34.21 5.28
CA LEU A 790 28.60 -34.12 5.17
C LEU A 790 28.00 -33.19 6.24
N LEU A 791 26.96 -32.43 5.89
CA LEU A 791 25.99 -31.89 6.86
C LEU A 791 24.54 -32.12 6.36
N PRO A 792 23.59 -32.52 7.22
CA PRO A 792 22.26 -32.95 6.78
C PRO A 792 21.15 -31.89 6.90
N ALA A 793 20.20 -31.99 5.95
CA ALA A 793 18.74 -31.98 6.06
C ALA A 793 17.95 -30.97 6.94
N GLU A 794 16.87 -30.45 6.30
CA GLU A 794 15.57 -30.01 6.88
C GLU A 794 15.56 -28.71 7.74
N LEU A 795 14.52 -27.86 7.76
CA LEU A 795 13.10 -27.97 7.36
C LEU A 795 12.57 -26.71 6.61
N LEU A 796 11.41 -26.87 5.97
CA LEU A 796 10.52 -25.79 5.49
C LEU A 796 9.30 -25.57 6.43
N ASP A 797 8.60 -24.46 6.19
CA ASP A 797 7.21 -24.12 6.55
C ASP A 797 6.78 -23.67 7.97
N LEU A 798 6.63 -22.35 8.09
CA LEU A 798 5.36 -21.62 8.24
C LEU A 798 4.28 -22.09 9.25
N THR A 799 3.96 -21.23 10.23
CA THR A 799 2.56 -20.87 10.60
C THR A 799 2.48 -19.43 11.13
N PHE A 800 1.35 -18.75 10.90
CA PHE A 800 1.01 -17.39 11.35
C PHE A 800 0.54 -17.33 12.82
N LEU A 801 0.80 -16.24 13.56
CA LEU A 801 -0.13 -15.11 13.80
C LEU A 801 0.28 -14.21 15.01
N ASP A 802 0.22 -12.88 14.83
CA ASP A 802 0.14 -11.75 15.81
C ASP A 802 0.84 -11.78 17.20
N LEU A 803 1.76 -10.83 17.47
CA LEU A 803 1.47 -9.57 18.25
C LEU A 803 2.72 -8.65 18.49
N PHE A 804 2.55 -7.35 18.25
CA PHE A 804 3.23 -6.16 18.85
C PHE A 804 4.80 -6.04 19.04
N VAL A 805 5.38 -5.11 18.26
CA VAL A 805 6.17 -3.91 18.70
C VAL A 805 7.35 -4.07 19.70
N LEU A 806 8.61 -3.91 19.22
CA LEU A 806 9.56 -2.82 19.59
C LEU A 806 10.98 -2.97 18.98
N ALA A 807 11.58 -1.84 18.60
CA ALA A 807 13.02 -1.61 18.35
C ALA A 807 13.66 -2.40 17.16
N LYS A 808 14.73 -1.92 16.49
CA LYS A 808 15.58 -0.75 16.72
C LYS A 808 16.15 -0.26 15.37
N SER A 809 16.31 1.05 15.20
CA SER A 809 17.06 1.63 14.07
C SER A 809 18.55 1.30 14.17
N GLY A 810 19.17 0.86 13.07
CA GLY A 810 20.61 0.64 12.96
C GLY A 810 21.10 0.99 11.56
N SER A 811 21.71 2.16 11.39
CA SER A 811 22.36 2.59 10.15
C SER A 811 23.80 2.10 10.07
N THR A 812 24.24 1.66 8.89
CA THR A 812 25.64 1.29 8.63
C THR A 812 26.19 1.94 7.36
N THR A 813 26.89 3.06 7.52
CA THR A 813 27.92 3.59 6.60
C THR A 813 28.91 4.38 7.49
N HIS A 814 29.99 3.74 7.92
CA HIS A 814 31.32 3.73 7.28
C HIS A 814 32.23 4.92 7.63
N GLU A 815 33.36 4.56 8.25
CA GLU A 815 34.69 5.17 8.22
C GLU A 815 35.10 6.43 9.02
N ALA A 816 36.13 6.15 9.84
CA ALA A 816 37.39 6.89 10.01
C ALA A 816 37.43 8.13 10.93
N MET A 817 38.08 7.92 12.08
CA MET A 817 38.57 8.97 12.98
C MET A 817 39.82 9.64 12.39
N SER A 818 39.93 10.97 12.48
CA SER A 818 41.21 11.59 12.85
C SER A 818 41.03 12.93 13.57
N LYS A 819 41.97 13.18 14.47
CA LYS A 819 42.04 14.26 15.46
C LYS A 819 41.98 15.66 14.84
N MET A 820 41.37 16.61 15.56
CA MET A 820 41.92 17.97 15.64
C MET A 820 41.67 18.60 17.02
N HIS A 821 42.76 19.04 17.65
CA HIS A 821 42.77 20.06 18.70
C HIS A 821 42.92 21.43 18.03
N GLY A 822 42.32 22.47 18.61
CA GLY A 822 42.79 23.85 18.43
C GLY A 822 41.70 24.88 18.13
N CYS A 823 41.59 25.86 19.03
CA CYS A 823 40.71 27.05 19.02
C CYS A 823 39.21 26.80 19.21
#